data_AF-A0A2P7YN52-F1
#
_entry.id   AF-A0A2P7YN52-F1
#
_cell.length_a   1.000
_cell.length_b   1.000
_cell.length_c   1.000
_cell.angle_alpha   90.00
_cell.angle_beta   90.00
_cell.angle_gamma   90.00
#
_symmetry.space_group_name_H-M   'P 1'
#
loop_
_entity.id
_entity.type
_entity.pdbx_description
1 polymer ?
#
loop_
_entity_poly.entity_id
_entity_poly.type
_entity_poly.pdbx_seq_one_letter_code
_entity_poly.pdbx_strand_id
1 'polypeptide(L)'
;MSPHKLDPSAHPHTQQPTKPKIWITGLASQYPPHLLTPDDLETFAARFYNTKSPGLRKLLTINRKTGISTRSSISTYASNFATLPEPPSITALDANFRATAVPLTVAACRTALADSCALPSSVTHTVAVTCTSQGAPGYDLLVAKELGLGPSVDRTLLHGVGCAGGLAVLRTAAQLACGAAARGKKTVVLGFACELCTPLLRSSLARAESSGVGEVGIEGALFSDGAAAFVVVNEMGREEVGQRGLFEIGEWGAETIPGTDGEMGFYVEPDGYRTVLSRNIPGFTKKAVGPLFEKLVGEYAAGLGEGVMSPDDFDWALHPGGQAVMDGVKESIEKMAEGDSLPNDALNSAYQTWADGGWGMIMTGNVQIDANYLNGPGDVTMDEAVTEARRLETWKAWASATQRGGSPAIVQINHPGRQSPVGAGKKGLMGKNVAPSAVPLRLGDGLLPRMLSSLLFGTPKEMTKDDIKHVIQGFTDTAKLAADSGFAGVEIHAAHGYLLAQFLSDETNKRTDEYGGSAKARAKIIVEIIEAIRAVVPSRFCVGIKFNSVDHQSADALQGCIEQLQLIVEAGVDFLEISGGSYENPTMNTGVQDEKKSERTKAREAFFLEFARRIRQDISQVPLMVTGGFRTRSGMEAAVSSQGCDMVGIGRPAVLSPTLPKDIVFNSSISDQYAVLRADKIETPWLMRQTRIKAIGAGVENTWYSNQIGKMHQVQQKVR
;
A
#
# COMPACT_ATOMS: atom_id res chain seq x y z
N MET A 1 -45.32 39.40 -30.92
CA MET A 1 -43.90 39.68 -30.61
C MET A 1 -43.08 38.57 -31.25
N SER A 2 -42.32 38.88 -32.31
CA SER A 2 -41.46 37.88 -32.97
C SER A 2 -40.30 37.49 -32.06
N PRO A 3 -39.93 36.20 -31.99
CA PRO A 3 -38.74 35.79 -31.26
C PRO A 3 -37.50 36.24 -32.04
N HIS A 4 -36.72 37.15 -31.46
CA HIS A 4 -35.36 37.39 -31.92
C HIS A 4 -34.56 36.09 -31.75
N LYS A 5 -34.19 35.46 -32.86
CA LYS A 5 -33.17 34.39 -32.87
C LYS A 5 -31.83 35.04 -32.56
N LEU A 6 -31.22 34.63 -31.44
CA LEU A 6 -29.82 34.95 -31.14
C LEU A 6 -28.93 34.26 -32.19
N ASP A 7 -28.07 35.03 -32.82
CA ASP A 7 -27.06 34.58 -33.79
C ASP A 7 -25.94 33.83 -33.03
N PRO A 8 -25.76 32.50 -33.24
CA PRO A 8 -24.73 31.73 -32.53
C PRO A 8 -23.31 32.04 -33.01
N SER A 9 -23.13 32.79 -34.10
CA SER A 9 -21.83 33.05 -34.72
C SER A 9 -21.09 34.26 -34.13
N ALA A 10 -21.70 34.99 -33.19
CA ALA A 10 -21.13 36.19 -32.58
C ALA A 10 -20.26 35.95 -31.33
N HIS A 11 -19.91 34.70 -31.00
CA HIS A 11 -19.04 34.43 -29.86
C HIS A 11 -17.55 34.48 -30.27
N PRO A 12 -16.75 35.40 -29.72
CA PRO A 12 -15.30 35.38 -29.92
C PRO A 12 -14.76 34.05 -29.42
N HIS A 13 -13.75 33.50 -30.09
CA HIS A 13 -13.03 32.28 -29.70
C HIS A 13 -12.75 32.25 -28.19
N THR A 14 -13.64 31.62 -27.42
CA THR A 14 -13.50 31.52 -25.98
C THR A 14 -12.43 30.49 -25.70
N GLN A 15 -11.35 30.93 -25.07
CA GLN A 15 -10.47 30.06 -24.26
C GLN A 15 -11.36 29.06 -23.50
N GLN A 16 -10.94 27.79 -23.43
CA GLN A 16 -11.64 26.82 -22.59
C GLN A 16 -11.86 27.45 -21.21
N PRO A 17 -13.11 27.50 -20.70
CA PRO A 17 -13.36 28.14 -19.42
C PRO A 17 -12.56 27.41 -18.35
N THR A 18 -11.63 28.12 -17.72
CA THR A 18 -10.85 27.63 -16.58
C THR A 18 -11.82 27.22 -15.48
N LYS A 19 -11.65 26.02 -14.92
CA LYS A 19 -12.49 25.53 -13.82
C LYS A 19 -12.46 26.58 -12.69
N PRO A 20 -13.63 27.09 -12.24
CA PRO A 20 -13.65 28.12 -11.21
C PRO A 20 -13.12 27.52 -9.92
N LYS A 21 -12.22 28.25 -9.27
CA LYS A 21 -11.68 27.81 -7.99
C LYS A 21 -12.66 28.08 -6.85
N ILE A 22 -12.71 27.12 -5.92
CA ILE A 22 -13.65 27.09 -4.81
C ILE A 22 -12.88 26.83 -3.53
N TRP A 23 -13.22 27.55 -2.46
CA TRP A 23 -12.56 27.39 -1.16
C TRP A 23 -13.54 27.18 -0.03
N ILE A 24 -13.12 26.35 0.91
CA ILE A 24 -13.61 26.39 2.28
C ILE A 24 -12.86 27.52 2.98
N THR A 25 -13.60 28.46 3.54
CA THR A 25 -13.04 29.65 4.21
C THR A 25 -13.40 29.72 5.68
N GLY A 26 -14.33 28.92 6.17
CA GLY A 26 -14.61 28.85 7.59
C GLY A 26 -15.16 27.48 7.96
N LEU A 27 -14.80 27.00 9.15
CA LEU A 27 -15.20 25.70 9.68
C LEU A 27 -15.57 25.84 11.16
N ALA A 28 -16.63 25.17 11.58
CA ALA A 28 -16.97 25.09 12.99
C ALA A 28 -17.73 23.80 13.32
N SER A 29 -17.53 23.33 14.54
CA SER A 29 -18.36 22.32 15.18
C SER A 29 -18.87 22.84 16.52
N GLN A 30 -20.02 22.35 16.94
CA GLN A 30 -20.62 22.63 18.23
C GLN A 30 -21.13 21.34 18.84
N TYR A 31 -20.78 21.13 20.10
CA TYR A 31 -21.22 20.00 20.88
C TYR A 31 -22.04 20.50 22.06
N PRO A 32 -23.13 19.80 22.41
CA PRO A 32 -23.84 20.08 23.63
C PRO A 32 -22.98 19.73 24.87
N PRO A 33 -23.28 20.32 26.04
CA PRO A 33 -22.34 20.40 27.16
C PRO A 33 -22.16 19.10 27.96
N HIS A 34 -23.01 18.09 27.76
CA HIS A 34 -22.96 16.86 28.54
C HIS A 34 -22.12 15.81 27.84
N LEU A 35 -21.28 15.11 28.61
CA LEU A 35 -20.46 14.00 28.15
C LEU A 35 -20.89 12.73 28.87
N LEU A 36 -21.37 11.75 28.10
CA LEU A 36 -21.89 10.48 28.62
C LEU A 36 -20.91 9.35 28.33
N THR A 37 -20.58 8.59 29.37
CA THR A 37 -19.66 7.45 29.31
C THR A 37 -20.36 6.17 28.86
N PRO A 38 -19.60 5.11 28.52
CA PRO A 38 -20.18 3.79 28.31
C PRO A 38 -21.01 3.27 29.49
N ASP A 39 -20.60 3.56 30.73
CA ASP A 39 -21.30 3.09 31.94
C ASP A 39 -22.61 3.85 32.20
N ASP A 40 -22.69 5.12 31.77
CA ASP A 40 -23.94 5.89 31.83
C ASP A 40 -25.02 5.24 30.97
N LEU A 41 -24.66 4.72 29.79
CA LEU A 41 -25.60 4.03 28.90
C LEU A 41 -26.13 2.74 29.53
N GLU A 42 -25.26 1.96 30.17
CA GLU A 42 -25.63 0.72 30.83
C GLU A 42 -26.54 0.97 32.02
N THR A 43 -26.20 1.96 32.84
CA THR A 43 -27.02 2.41 33.96
C THR A 43 -28.38 2.90 33.48
N PHE A 44 -28.43 3.62 32.36
CA PHE A 44 -29.67 4.10 31.77
C PHE A 44 -30.54 2.96 31.21
N ALA A 45 -29.94 2.02 30.48
CA ALA A 45 -30.63 0.87 29.93
C ALA A 45 -31.28 0.00 31.03
N ALA A 46 -30.57 -0.21 32.14
CA ALA A 46 -31.05 -1.00 33.27
C ALA A 46 -32.29 -0.43 33.99
N ARG A 47 -32.61 0.85 33.79
CA ARG A 47 -33.79 1.47 34.40
C ARG A 47 -35.10 0.99 33.78
N PHE A 48 -35.07 0.60 32.52
CA PHE A 48 -36.28 0.36 31.74
C PHE A 48 -36.30 -0.98 31.00
N TYR A 49 -35.14 -1.59 30.79
CA TYR A 49 -34.99 -2.78 29.95
C TYR A 49 -34.18 -3.88 30.64
N ASN A 50 -34.44 -5.12 30.27
CA ASN A 50 -33.68 -6.29 30.69
C ASN A 50 -32.32 -6.34 30.00
N THR A 51 -31.30 -5.79 30.67
CA THR A 51 -29.90 -5.78 30.17
C THR A 51 -29.29 -7.17 29.95
N LYS A 52 -29.95 -8.23 30.44
CA LYS A 52 -29.55 -9.62 30.18
C LYS A 52 -30.13 -10.19 28.88
N SER A 53 -31.04 -9.48 28.20
CA SER A 53 -31.57 -9.94 26.92
C SER A 53 -30.42 -10.09 25.90
N PRO A 54 -30.48 -11.08 24.98
CA PRO A 54 -29.36 -11.36 24.09
C PRO A 54 -28.93 -10.17 23.24
N GLY A 55 -29.88 -9.44 22.65
CA GLY A 55 -29.62 -8.25 21.84
C GLY A 55 -29.07 -7.09 22.67
N LEU A 56 -29.71 -6.73 23.78
CA LEU A 56 -29.27 -5.59 24.60
C LEU A 56 -27.91 -5.86 25.26
N ARG A 57 -27.65 -7.08 25.74
CA ARG A 57 -26.33 -7.49 26.22
C ARG A 57 -25.25 -7.33 25.15
N LYS A 58 -25.58 -7.66 23.90
CA LYS A 58 -24.66 -7.49 22.77
C LYS A 58 -24.40 -6.01 22.48
N LEU A 59 -25.42 -5.15 22.47
CA LEU A 59 -25.26 -3.70 22.31
C LEU A 59 -24.36 -3.10 23.40
N LEU A 60 -24.60 -3.43 24.67
CA LEU A 60 -23.77 -2.94 25.79
C LEU A 60 -22.32 -3.45 25.71
N THR A 61 -22.14 -4.68 25.24
CA THR A 61 -20.79 -5.21 24.96
C THR A 61 -20.09 -4.44 23.84
N ILE A 62 -20.81 -4.08 22.77
CA ILE A 62 -20.28 -3.26 21.68
C ILE A 62 -19.91 -1.88 22.21
N ASN A 63 -20.80 -1.22 22.97
CA ASN A 63 -20.58 0.08 23.59
C ASN A 63 -19.24 0.16 24.36
N ARG A 64 -18.88 -0.87 25.12
CA ARG A 64 -17.59 -0.95 25.85
C ARG A 64 -16.36 -1.20 24.97
N LYS A 65 -16.55 -1.69 23.73
CA LYS A 65 -15.47 -2.07 22.81
C LYS A 65 -15.27 -1.10 21.65
N THR A 66 -16.06 -0.02 21.58
CA THR A 66 -15.97 0.98 20.51
C THR A 66 -14.67 1.80 20.55
N GLY A 67 -14.03 1.91 21.72
CA GLY A 67 -12.93 2.86 21.96
C GLY A 67 -13.42 4.29 22.28
N ILE A 68 -14.74 4.54 22.26
CA ILE A 68 -15.32 5.85 22.56
C ILE A 68 -15.35 6.08 24.07
N SER A 69 -14.58 7.04 24.57
CA SER A 69 -14.53 7.36 26.00
C SER A 69 -15.77 8.12 26.47
N THR A 70 -16.26 9.07 25.68
CA THR A 70 -17.47 9.85 25.97
C THR A 70 -18.24 10.20 24.69
N ARG A 71 -19.54 10.44 24.83
CA ARG A 71 -20.42 10.95 23.78
C ARG A 71 -21.07 12.26 24.21
N SER A 72 -21.00 13.27 23.35
CA SER A 72 -21.69 14.54 23.56
C SER A 72 -23.21 14.34 23.52
N SER A 73 -23.90 15.00 24.43
CA SER A 73 -25.35 14.85 24.62
C SER A 73 -26.05 16.14 25.00
N ILE A 74 -27.25 16.37 24.45
CA ILE A 74 -28.11 17.53 24.79
C ILE A 74 -28.70 17.46 26.20
N SER A 75 -28.63 16.31 26.87
CA SER A 75 -29.13 16.17 28.24
C SER A 75 -28.49 14.99 28.95
N THR A 76 -28.40 15.05 30.28
CA THR A 76 -28.09 13.85 31.07
C THR A 76 -29.22 12.82 31.01
N TYR A 77 -28.92 11.57 31.33
CA TYR A 77 -29.94 10.54 31.53
C TYR A 77 -30.80 10.72 32.79
N ALA A 78 -30.73 11.87 33.47
CA ALA A 78 -31.50 12.15 34.69
C ALA A 78 -32.72 13.07 34.45
N SER A 79 -32.98 13.51 33.21
CA SER A 79 -34.00 14.52 32.90
C SER A 79 -34.65 14.33 31.53
N ASN A 80 -35.77 15.03 31.28
CA ASN A 80 -36.46 15.09 29.98
C ASN A 80 -36.92 13.71 29.47
N PHE A 81 -36.59 13.39 28.22
CA PHE A 81 -36.96 12.13 27.56
C PHE A 81 -36.49 10.89 28.35
N ALA A 82 -35.41 11.02 29.11
CA ALA A 82 -34.78 9.95 29.87
C ALA A 82 -35.56 9.55 31.14
N THR A 83 -36.52 10.36 31.58
CA THR A 83 -37.36 10.06 32.76
C THR A 83 -38.76 9.59 32.40
N LEU A 84 -39.13 9.61 31.12
CA LEU A 84 -40.46 9.20 30.67
C LEU A 84 -40.59 7.67 30.67
N PRO A 85 -41.75 7.12 31.09
CA PRO A 85 -41.96 5.69 31.14
C PRO A 85 -41.90 5.04 29.75
N GLU A 86 -42.39 5.74 28.73
CA GLU A 86 -42.39 5.31 27.33
C GLU A 86 -41.32 6.04 26.50
N PRO A 87 -40.81 5.43 25.41
CA PRO A 87 -40.00 6.14 24.43
C PRO A 87 -40.73 7.38 23.87
N PRO A 88 -40.01 8.47 23.55
CA PRO A 88 -40.60 9.64 22.92
C PRO A 88 -41.24 9.28 21.57
N SER A 89 -42.44 9.83 21.30
CA SER A 89 -43.03 9.72 19.97
C SER A 89 -42.23 10.52 18.95
N ILE A 90 -42.34 10.19 17.67
CA ILE A 90 -41.73 10.94 16.57
C ILE A 90 -42.09 12.45 16.62
N THR A 91 -43.30 12.80 17.07
CA THR A 91 -43.72 14.19 17.27
C THR A 91 -42.96 14.87 18.42
N ALA A 92 -42.76 14.17 19.54
CA ALA A 92 -41.99 14.69 20.66
C ALA A 92 -40.49 14.84 20.29
N LEU A 93 -39.96 13.91 19.50
CA LEU A 93 -38.60 13.96 18.96
C LEU A 93 -38.42 15.17 18.04
N ASP A 94 -39.34 15.42 17.10
CA ASP A 94 -39.27 16.60 16.22
C ASP A 94 -39.37 17.91 17.01
N ALA A 95 -40.27 17.99 18.00
CA ALA A 95 -40.39 19.16 18.86
C ALA A 95 -39.10 19.41 19.66
N ASN A 96 -38.50 18.35 20.21
CA ASN A 96 -37.22 18.45 20.91
C ASN A 96 -36.10 18.89 19.96
N PHE A 97 -36.01 18.27 18.77
CA PHE A 97 -35.04 18.63 17.76
C PHE A 97 -35.11 20.11 17.39
N ARG A 98 -36.30 20.63 17.10
CA ARG A 98 -36.47 22.06 16.78
C ARG A 98 -36.01 22.97 17.92
N ALA A 99 -36.24 22.58 19.17
CA ALA A 99 -35.87 23.38 20.34
C ALA A 99 -34.35 23.37 20.63
N THR A 100 -33.63 22.29 20.31
CA THR A 100 -32.22 22.13 20.69
C THR A 100 -31.25 22.14 19.51
N ALA A 101 -31.60 21.51 18.39
CA ALA A 101 -30.75 21.45 17.20
C ALA A 101 -30.60 22.83 16.55
N VAL A 102 -31.67 23.64 16.51
CA VAL A 102 -31.63 24.96 15.86
C VAL A 102 -30.63 25.90 16.55
N PRO A 103 -30.70 26.14 17.88
CA PRO A 103 -29.71 26.99 18.56
C PRO A 103 -28.28 26.45 18.46
N LEU A 104 -28.11 25.13 18.55
CA LEU A 104 -26.79 24.48 18.43
C LEU A 104 -26.19 24.70 17.03
N THR A 105 -27.02 24.56 15.99
CA THR A 105 -26.63 24.81 14.59
C THR A 105 -26.33 26.30 14.37
N VAL A 106 -27.14 27.20 14.91
CA VAL A 106 -26.92 28.65 14.82
C VAL A 106 -25.58 29.03 15.46
N ALA A 107 -25.21 28.44 16.60
CA ALA A 107 -23.89 28.64 17.20
C ALA A 107 -22.75 28.16 16.29
N ALA A 108 -22.91 27.00 15.64
CA ALA A 108 -21.92 26.49 14.68
C ALA A 108 -21.80 27.42 13.47
N CYS A 109 -22.92 27.82 12.87
CA CYS A 109 -22.97 28.74 11.75
C CYS A 109 -22.34 30.09 12.08
N ARG A 110 -22.64 30.69 13.24
CA ARG A 110 -22.02 31.96 13.67
C ARG A 110 -20.51 31.83 13.81
N THR A 111 -20.04 30.71 14.35
CA THR A 111 -18.61 30.45 14.50
C THR A 111 -17.93 30.27 13.14
N ALA A 112 -18.53 29.52 12.21
CA ALA A 112 -17.98 29.32 10.86
C ALA A 112 -17.99 30.62 10.03
N LEU A 113 -19.03 31.46 10.16
CA LEU A 113 -19.08 32.78 9.53
C LEU A 113 -18.01 33.71 10.12
N ALA A 114 -17.83 33.70 11.44
CA ALA A 114 -16.79 34.48 12.11
C ALA A 114 -15.39 34.03 11.70
N ASP A 115 -15.14 32.72 11.62
CA ASP A 115 -13.89 32.12 11.15
C ASP A 115 -13.57 32.61 9.73
N SER A 116 -14.56 32.53 8.83
CA SER A 116 -14.49 33.03 7.44
C SER A 116 -14.44 34.57 7.32
N CYS A 117 -14.68 35.32 8.40
CA CYS A 117 -14.93 36.76 8.37
C CYS A 117 -16.12 37.17 7.46
N ALA A 118 -17.04 36.25 7.18
CA ALA A 118 -18.24 36.49 6.38
C ALA A 118 -19.34 37.14 7.23
N LEU A 119 -20.05 38.11 6.66
CA LEU A 119 -21.24 38.68 7.28
C LEU A 119 -22.48 37.82 6.96
N PRO A 120 -23.47 37.68 7.86
CA PRO A 120 -24.73 37.02 7.53
C PRO A 120 -25.43 37.60 6.28
N SER A 121 -25.22 38.90 6.01
CA SER A 121 -25.75 39.59 4.82
C SER A 121 -25.05 39.24 3.51
N SER A 122 -23.85 38.64 3.54
CA SER A 122 -23.13 38.21 2.33
C SER A 122 -23.49 36.79 1.89
N VAL A 123 -24.13 36.00 2.77
CA VAL A 123 -24.60 34.63 2.46
C VAL A 123 -25.58 34.68 1.30
N THR A 124 -25.27 33.96 0.21
CA THR A 124 -26.13 33.87 -0.97
C THR A 124 -26.93 32.58 -1.02
N HIS A 125 -26.38 31.49 -0.47
CA HIS A 125 -27.03 30.18 -0.44
C HIS A 125 -26.83 29.50 0.91
N THR A 126 -27.76 28.63 1.29
CA THR A 126 -27.55 27.65 2.36
C THR A 126 -27.74 26.23 1.86
N VAL A 127 -26.91 25.31 2.32
CA VAL A 127 -27.11 23.87 2.11
C VAL A 127 -27.14 23.19 3.47
N ALA A 128 -28.25 22.54 3.77
CA ALA A 128 -28.53 21.97 5.08
C ALA A 128 -28.77 20.46 4.97
N VAL A 129 -28.40 19.70 5.99
CA VAL A 129 -28.76 18.27 6.11
C VAL A 129 -29.04 17.86 7.55
N THR A 130 -30.05 17.02 7.76
CA THR A 130 -30.22 16.27 9.00
C THR A 130 -30.89 14.95 8.67
N CYS A 131 -30.54 13.87 9.35
CA CYS A 131 -31.30 12.62 9.31
C CYS A 131 -32.17 12.42 10.54
N THR A 132 -31.94 13.16 11.63
CA THR A 132 -32.69 13.04 12.90
C THR A 132 -33.95 13.92 13.00
N SER A 133 -34.34 14.62 11.92
CA SER A 133 -35.66 15.26 11.76
C SER A 133 -36.14 15.20 10.30
N GLN A 134 -37.47 15.20 10.11
CA GLN A 134 -38.15 15.26 8.80
C GLN A 134 -39.19 16.38 8.74
N GLY A 135 -39.19 17.29 9.72
CA GLY A 135 -40.27 18.25 9.89
C GLY A 135 -40.30 19.37 8.85
N ALA A 136 -41.50 19.81 8.47
CA ALA A 136 -41.75 20.99 7.63
C ALA A 136 -42.55 22.07 8.43
N PRO A 137 -42.18 23.37 8.41
CA PRO A 137 -41.07 23.98 7.69
C PRO A 137 -39.72 23.37 8.09
N GLY A 138 -38.84 23.24 7.09
CA GLY A 138 -37.53 22.63 7.22
C GLY A 138 -36.66 23.35 8.25
N TYR A 139 -35.76 22.59 8.89
CA TYR A 139 -34.90 23.16 9.93
C TYR A 139 -33.93 24.21 9.35
N ASP A 140 -33.63 24.14 8.06
CA ASP A 140 -32.88 25.13 7.30
C ASP A 140 -33.54 26.52 7.34
N LEU A 141 -34.88 26.60 7.27
CA LEU A 141 -35.61 27.86 7.41
C LEU A 141 -35.47 28.43 8.82
N LEU A 142 -35.57 27.56 9.83
CA LEU A 142 -35.50 27.97 11.23
C LEU A 142 -34.12 28.54 11.55
N VAL A 143 -33.05 27.85 11.13
CA VAL A 143 -31.67 28.30 11.28
C VAL A 143 -31.44 29.61 10.52
N ALA A 144 -31.90 29.71 9.27
CA ALA A 144 -31.77 30.94 8.47
C ALA A 144 -32.46 32.14 9.14
N LYS A 145 -33.64 31.93 9.72
CA LYS A 145 -34.38 32.97 10.45
C LYS A 145 -33.62 33.44 11.69
N GLU A 146 -33.08 32.53 12.50
CA GLU A 146 -32.32 32.88 13.72
C GLU A 146 -30.95 33.51 13.43
N LEU A 147 -30.35 33.18 12.29
CA LEU A 147 -29.14 33.84 11.79
C LEU A 147 -29.43 35.23 11.20
N GLY A 148 -30.70 35.58 10.95
CA GLY A 148 -31.07 36.84 10.30
C GLY A 148 -30.65 36.89 8.83
N LEU A 149 -30.63 35.75 8.14
CA LEU A 149 -30.28 35.71 6.71
C LEU A 149 -31.35 36.44 5.87
N GLY A 150 -30.90 37.05 4.76
CA GLY A 150 -31.79 37.80 3.87
C GLY A 150 -32.90 36.93 3.25
N PRO A 151 -34.06 37.51 2.91
CA PRO A 151 -35.20 36.77 2.37
C PRO A 151 -34.96 36.19 0.97
N SER A 152 -33.92 36.65 0.26
CA SER A 152 -33.52 36.19 -1.06
C SER A 152 -32.45 35.09 -1.05
N VAL A 153 -32.01 34.64 0.13
CA VAL A 153 -31.03 33.56 0.26
C VAL A 153 -31.66 32.27 -0.29
N ASP A 154 -30.97 31.63 -1.22
CA ASP A 154 -31.41 30.37 -1.82
C ASP A 154 -31.12 29.21 -0.85
N ARG A 155 -32.15 28.49 -0.41
CA ARG A 155 -32.04 27.48 0.64
C ARG A 155 -32.30 26.09 0.08
N THR A 156 -31.33 25.21 0.27
CA THR A 156 -31.43 23.79 -0.08
C THR A 156 -31.36 22.94 1.19
N LEU A 157 -32.40 22.15 1.46
CA LEU A 157 -32.42 21.14 2.51
C LEU A 157 -32.33 19.75 1.89
N LEU A 158 -31.25 19.03 2.18
CA LEU A 158 -31.02 17.67 1.71
C LEU A 158 -31.68 16.66 2.67
N HIS A 159 -32.63 15.87 2.14
CA HIS A 159 -33.28 14.76 2.84
C HIS A 159 -32.89 13.42 2.22
N GLY A 160 -32.96 12.35 3.01
CA GLY A 160 -32.79 10.96 2.53
C GLY A 160 -31.34 10.53 2.24
N VAL A 161 -30.35 11.36 2.61
CA VAL A 161 -28.93 11.07 2.37
C VAL A 161 -28.24 10.30 3.51
N GLY A 162 -28.88 10.22 4.69
CA GLY A 162 -28.35 9.50 5.86
C GLY A 162 -26.97 9.98 6.29
N CYS A 163 -26.13 9.05 6.77
CA CYS A 163 -24.80 9.35 7.29
C CYS A 163 -23.82 9.96 6.27
N ALA A 164 -24.11 9.87 4.96
CA ALA A 164 -23.33 10.52 3.91
C ALA A 164 -23.57 12.05 3.83
N GLY A 165 -24.48 12.58 4.65
CA GLY A 165 -24.97 13.96 4.60
C GLY A 165 -23.88 15.03 4.57
N GLY A 166 -22.84 14.93 5.42
CA GLY A 166 -21.79 15.95 5.50
C GLY A 166 -21.07 16.21 4.17
N LEU A 167 -20.59 15.14 3.53
CA LEU A 167 -19.93 15.23 2.21
C LEU A 167 -20.93 15.59 1.10
N ALA A 168 -22.20 15.17 1.21
CA ALA A 168 -23.23 15.56 0.26
C ALA A 168 -23.51 17.08 0.31
N VAL A 169 -23.57 17.69 1.50
CA VAL A 169 -23.70 19.15 1.66
C VAL A 169 -22.51 19.86 1.02
N LEU A 170 -21.28 19.41 1.27
CA LEU A 170 -20.07 20.01 0.71
C LEU A 170 -20.05 19.95 -0.82
N ARG A 171 -20.37 18.78 -1.38
CA ARG A 171 -20.50 18.60 -2.84
C ARG A 171 -21.55 19.53 -3.44
N THR A 172 -22.74 19.61 -2.83
CA THR A 172 -23.81 20.50 -3.32
C THR A 172 -23.41 21.97 -3.19
N ALA A 173 -22.73 22.37 -2.12
CA ALA A 173 -22.20 23.73 -1.97
C ALA A 173 -21.17 24.07 -3.07
N ALA A 174 -20.26 23.14 -3.38
CA ALA A 174 -19.30 23.31 -4.47
C ALA A 174 -20.00 23.44 -5.84
N GLN A 175 -21.00 22.60 -6.12
CA GLN A 175 -21.80 22.69 -7.34
C GLN A 175 -22.52 24.05 -7.48
N LEU A 176 -23.10 24.57 -6.39
CA LEU A 176 -23.75 25.89 -6.38
C LEU A 176 -22.73 27.02 -6.60
N ALA A 177 -21.56 26.95 -5.97
CA ALA A 177 -20.47 27.90 -6.15
C ALA A 177 -19.94 27.90 -7.60
N CYS A 178 -19.76 26.73 -8.21
CA CYS A 178 -19.43 26.55 -9.62
C CYS A 178 -20.50 27.16 -10.54
N GLY A 179 -21.78 26.83 -10.32
CA GLY A 179 -22.88 27.32 -11.14
C GLY A 179 -23.08 28.84 -11.04
N ALA A 180 -22.74 29.44 -9.90
CA ALA A 180 -22.70 30.89 -9.77
C ALA A 180 -21.48 31.51 -10.47
N ALA A 181 -20.31 30.90 -10.33
CA ALA A 181 -19.09 31.36 -11.00
C ALA A 181 -19.25 31.35 -12.53
N ALA A 182 -19.84 30.29 -13.09
CA ALA A 182 -20.16 30.19 -14.51
C ALA A 182 -21.13 31.27 -15.02
N ARG A 183 -21.91 31.88 -14.10
CA ARG A 183 -22.80 33.01 -14.39
C ARG A 183 -22.19 34.37 -14.05
N GLY A 184 -20.90 34.43 -13.72
CA GLY A 184 -20.22 35.66 -13.31
C GLY A 184 -20.76 36.25 -11.99
N LYS A 185 -21.24 35.39 -11.08
CA LYS A 185 -21.81 35.80 -9.78
C LYS A 185 -20.92 35.37 -8.63
N LYS A 186 -20.74 36.28 -7.67
CA LYS A 186 -20.18 35.94 -6.35
C LYS A 186 -21.08 34.97 -5.60
N THR A 187 -20.48 34.08 -4.82
CA THR A 187 -21.20 33.15 -3.95
C THR A 187 -20.53 32.97 -2.60
N VAL A 188 -21.36 32.99 -1.57
CA VAL A 188 -21.04 32.58 -0.20
C VAL A 188 -22.10 31.56 0.22
N VAL A 189 -21.72 30.28 0.23
CA VAL A 189 -22.59 29.17 0.65
C VAL A 189 -22.31 28.85 2.12
N LEU A 190 -23.34 28.93 2.96
CA LEU A 190 -23.28 28.44 4.32
C LEU A 190 -23.83 27.02 4.38
N GLY A 191 -22.93 26.04 4.52
CA GLY A 191 -23.26 24.63 4.67
C GLY A 191 -23.40 24.26 6.15
N PHE A 192 -24.42 23.51 6.54
CA PHE A 192 -24.58 23.06 7.93
C PHE A 192 -25.29 21.73 8.08
N ALA A 193 -24.99 21.04 9.19
CA ALA A 193 -25.58 19.78 9.58
C ALA A 193 -25.79 19.74 11.10
N CYS A 194 -26.83 19.05 11.56
CA CYS A 194 -27.02 18.76 12.98
C CYS A 194 -27.69 17.40 13.17
N GLU A 195 -27.16 16.61 14.09
CA GLU A 195 -27.75 15.34 14.48
C GLU A 195 -27.93 15.25 15.99
N LEU A 196 -29.12 14.82 16.41
CA LEU A 196 -29.45 14.54 17.80
C LEU A 196 -29.82 13.06 17.97
N CYS A 197 -28.85 12.27 18.41
CA CYS A 197 -28.99 10.84 18.62
C CYS A 197 -29.49 10.51 20.04
N THR A 198 -29.21 11.35 21.02
CA THR A 198 -29.55 11.11 22.43
C THR A 198 -31.04 10.80 22.64
N PRO A 199 -32.00 11.59 22.11
CA PRO A 199 -33.43 11.31 22.34
C PRO A 199 -33.91 9.99 21.70
N LEU A 200 -33.22 9.53 20.64
CA LEU A 200 -33.51 8.28 19.93
C LEU A 200 -33.01 7.04 20.67
N LEU A 201 -32.24 7.21 21.74
CA LEU A 201 -31.65 6.11 22.47
C LEU A 201 -32.69 5.18 23.10
N ARG A 202 -33.84 5.73 23.54
CA ARG A 202 -34.94 4.93 24.11
C ARG A 202 -35.48 3.91 23.11
N SER A 203 -35.75 4.32 21.88
CA SER A 203 -36.22 3.41 20.84
C SER A 203 -35.11 2.43 20.41
N SER A 204 -33.85 2.88 20.29
CA SER A 204 -32.72 1.97 20.05
C SER A 204 -32.58 0.88 21.12
N LEU A 205 -32.68 1.25 22.40
CA LEU A 205 -32.60 0.31 23.53
C LEU A 205 -33.79 -0.67 23.57
N ALA A 206 -35.02 -0.19 23.38
CA ALA A 206 -36.21 -1.03 23.30
C ALA A 206 -36.08 -2.08 22.19
N ARG A 207 -35.61 -1.66 21.02
CA ARG A 207 -35.36 -2.56 19.89
C ARG A 207 -34.25 -3.56 20.19
N ALA A 208 -33.16 -3.11 20.79
CA ALA A 208 -32.06 -4.01 21.17
C ALA A 208 -32.54 -5.06 22.18
N GLU A 209 -33.42 -4.71 23.12
CA GLU A 209 -34.00 -5.66 24.05
C GLU A 209 -34.75 -6.79 23.33
N SER A 210 -35.59 -6.43 22.34
CA SER A 210 -36.41 -7.35 21.57
C SER A 210 -35.68 -8.08 20.44
N SER A 211 -34.40 -7.76 20.17
CA SER A 211 -33.65 -8.29 19.03
C SER A 211 -32.78 -9.51 19.38
N GLY A 212 -32.54 -10.36 18.38
CA GLY A 212 -31.51 -11.39 18.44
C GLY A 212 -30.08 -10.82 18.33
N VAL A 213 -29.06 -11.61 18.70
CA VAL A 213 -27.64 -11.21 18.64
C VAL A 213 -27.17 -10.84 17.22
N GLY A 214 -27.85 -11.36 16.19
CA GLY A 214 -27.55 -11.08 14.77
C GLY A 214 -28.15 -9.78 14.24
N GLU A 215 -29.18 -9.24 14.90
CA GLU A 215 -30.04 -8.17 14.37
C GLU A 215 -29.92 -6.86 15.17
N VAL A 216 -29.08 -6.87 16.20
CA VAL A 216 -28.89 -5.71 17.08
C VAL A 216 -28.28 -4.53 16.33
N GLY A 217 -29.00 -3.41 16.32
CA GLY A 217 -28.50 -2.11 15.87
C GLY A 217 -27.40 -1.58 16.79
N ILE A 218 -26.47 -0.81 16.24
CA ILE A 218 -25.28 -0.29 16.95
C ILE A 218 -25.31 1.23 17.11
N GLU A 219 -26.35 1.90 16.60
CA GLU A 219 -26.49 3.35 16.58
C GLU A 219 -26.41 3.97 17.98
N GLY A 220 -27.07 3.36 18.98
CA GLY A 220 -27.03 3.82 20.38
C GLY A 220 -25.67 3.66 21.07
N ALA A 221 -24.72 2.92 20.47
CA ALA A 221 -23.36 2.78 20.97
C ALA A 221 -22.34 3.68 20.24
N LEU A 222 -22.62 4.08 19.00
CA LEU A 222 -21.67 4.79 18.15
C LEU A 222 -21.90 6.29 18.09
N PHE A 223 -23.16 6.74 17.95
CA PHE A 223 -23.43 8.12 17.57
C PHE A 223 -23.68 9.04 18.78
N SER A 224 -23.37 10.32 18.60
CA SER A 224 -23.52 11.38 19.60
C SER A 224 -24.20 12.60 19.00
N ASP A 225 -24.57 13.55 19.85
CA ASP A 225 -25.19 14.80 19.41
C ASP A 225 -24.12 15.81 18.96
N GLY A 226 -24.43 16.58 17.93
CA GLY A 226 -23.56 17.67 17.49
C GLY A 226 -24.08 18.42 16.27
N ALA A 227 -23.56 19.62 16.06
CA ALA A 227 -23.75 20.41 14.85
C ALA A 227 -22.40 20.79 14.23
N ALA A 228 -22.37 20.93 12.92
CA ALA A 228 -21.22 21.42 12.18
C ALA A 228 -21.66 22.39 11.10
N ALA A 229 -20.80 23.37 10.79
CA ALA A 229 -21.03 24.35 9.75
C ALA A 229 -19.73 24.70 9.03
N PHE A 230 -19.86 25.11 7.78
CA PHE A 230 -18.75 25.58 6.98
C PHE A 230 -19.17 26.66 5.98
N VAL A 231 -18.20 27.44 5.51
CA VAL A 231 -18.42 28.48 4.50
C VAL A 231 -17.64 28.14 3.24
N VAL A 232 -18.35 28.03 2.11
CA VAL A 232 -17.77 27.81 0.77
C VAL A 232 -17.94 29.06 -0.08
N VAL A 233 -16.87 29.51 -0.72
CA VAL A 233 -16.88 30.65 -1.63
C VAL A 233 -16.26 30.31 -2.98
N ASN A 234 -16.69 31.01 -4.03
CA ASN A 234 -15.96 31.05 -5.30
C ASN A 234 -14.98 32.23 -5.34
N GLU A 235 -14.24 32.39 -6.43
CA GLU A 235 -13.25 33.46 -6.61
C GLU A 235 -13.78 34.85 -6.31
N MET A 236 -14.94 35.20 -6.87
CA MET A 236 -15.58 36.50 -6.65
C MET A 236 -16.12 36.66 -5.22
N GLY A 237 -16.52 35.55 -4.59
CA GLY A 237 -16.94 35.54 -3.18
C GLY A 237 -15.80 35.78 -2.21
N ARG A 238 -14.53 35.56 -2.61
CA ARG A 238 -13.37 35.82 -1.75
C ARG A 238 -13.19 37.28 -1.36
N GLU A 239 -13.67 38.22 -2.17
CA GLU A 239 -13.59 39.65 -1.84
C GLU A 239 -14.51 40.03 -0.66
N GLU A 240 -15.51 39.20 -0.37
CA GLU A 240 -16.47 39.40 0.74
C GLU A 240 -16.02 38.76 2.04
N VAL A 241 -14.94 37.98 2.01
CA VAL A 241 -14.42 37.24 3.16
C VAL A 241 -12.96 37.64 3.39
N GLY A 242 -12.64 37.99 4.63
CA GLY A 242 -11.34 38.57 4.98
C GLY A 242 -10.16 37.59 5.02
N GLN A 243 -10.36 36.31 4.68
CA GLN A 243 -9.42 35.22 4.94
C GLN A 243 -8.89 34.55 3.67
N ARG A 244 -7.63 34.11 3.70
CA ARG A 244 -7.06 33.18 2.71
C ARG A 244 -7.72 31.81 2.90
N GLY A 245 -8.19 31.19 1.81
CA GLY A 245 -8.93 29.92 1.87
C GLY A 245 -8.18 28.84 2.66
N LEU A 246 -8.91 28.15 3.56
CA LEU A 246 -8.39 27.06 4.40
C LEU A 246 -8.08 25.83 3.57
N PHE A 247 -9.03 25.45 2.71
CA PHE A 247 -8.90 24.32 1.79
C PHE A 247 -9.44 24.72 0.42
N GLU A 248 -8.73 24.31 -0.64
CA GLU A 248 -9.24 24.39 -2.02
C GLU A 248 -10.04 23.11 -2.33
N ILE A 249 -11.25 23.27 -2.85
CA ILE A 249 -12.06 22.14 -3.32
C ILE A 249 -11.73 21.91 -4.79
N GLY A 250 -10.79 21.00 -5.02
CA GLY A 250 -10.27 20.67 -6.35
C GLY A 250 -11.23 19.85 -7.20
N GLU A 251 -11.70 18.72 -6.68
CA GLU A 251 -12.60 17.78 -7.37
C GLU A 251 -13.54 17.07 -6.40
N TRP A 252 -14.67 16.55 -6.88
CA TRP A 252 -15.60 15.75 -6.08
C TRP A 252 -16.29 14.66 -6.89
N GLY A 253 -16.64 13.56 -6.22
CA GLY A 253 -17.31 12.42 -6.82
C GLY A 253 -18.37 11.83 -5.92
N ALA A 254 -19.22 10.98 -6.51
CA ALA A 254 -20.12 10.14 -5.76
C ALA A 254 -20.39 8.86 -6.53
N GLU A 255 -20.43 7.75 -5.81
CA GLU A 255 -20.68 6.43 -6.37
C GLU A 255 -21.62 5.65 -5.47
N THR A 256 -22.53 4.92 -6.09
CA THR A 256 -23.42 3.96 -5.41
C THR A 256 -22.89 2.56 -5.65
N ILE A 257 -22.72 1.79 -4.58
CA ILE A 257 -22.29 0.39 -4.69
C ILE A 257 -23.51 -0.48 -5.08
N PRO A 258 -23.55 -1.09 -6.27
CA PRO A 258 -24.73 -1.84 -6.72
C PRO A 258 -25.06 -3.02 -5.79
N GLY A 259 -26.35 -3.26 -5.55
CA GLY A 259 -26.84 -4.40 -4.76
C GLY A 259 -26.63 -4.26 -3.23
N THR A 260 -26.41 -3.05 -2.73
CA THR A 260 -26.21 -2.78 -1.29
C THR A 260 -27.36 -2.01 -0.63
N ASP A 261 -28.52 -1.93 -1.29
CA ASP A 261 -29.70 -1.16 -0.86
C ASP A 261 -30.27 -1.62 0.50
N GLY A 262 -30.06 -2.88 0.88
CA GLY A 262 -30.44 -3.41 2.19
C GLY A 262 -29.37 -3.31 3.28
N GLU A 263 -28.16 -2.87 2.95
CA GLU A 263 -27.01 -2.91 3.88
C GLU A 263 -27.01 -1.74 4.86
N MET A 264 -27.59 -0.60 4.46
CA MET A 264 -27.69 0.59 5.29
C MET A 264 -29.04 1.30 5.05
N GLY A 265 -29.77 1.61 6.12
CA GLY A 265 -31.09 2.23 6.01
C GLY A 265 -31.50 3.02 7.25
N PHE A 266 -32.44 3.94 7.06
CA PHE A 266 -32.99 4.78 8.12
C PHE A 266 -34.49 4.98 7.89
N TYR A 267 -35.31 4.29 8.68
CA TYR A 267 -36.76 4.19 8.46
C TYR A 267 -37.52 4.90 9.59
N VAL A 268 -38.58 5.63 9.24
CA VAL A 268 -39.43 6.32 10.23
C VAL A 268 -40.33 5.29 10.92
N GLU A 269 -40.42 5.39 12.25
CA GLU A 269 -41.26 4.57 13.12
C GLU A 269 -42.02 5.47 14.11
N PRO A 270 -43.09 5.00 14.79
CA PRO A 270 -43.87 5.84 15.72
C PRO A 270 -43.05 6.45 16.88
N ASP A 271 -41.98 5.78 17.30
CA ASP A 271 -41.09 6.12 18.42
C ASP A 271 -39.70 6.61 17.96
N GLY A 272 -39.58 7.02 16.70
CA GLY A 272 -38.35 7.62 16.17
C GLY A 272 -37.93 7.01 14.84
N TYR A 273 -36.68 6.59 14.77
CA TYR A 273 -36.10 6.08 13.53
C TYR A 273 -35.42 4.74 13.76
N ARG A 274 -35.78 3.77 12.92
CA ARG A 274 -35.11 2.48 12.85
C ARG A 274 -33.91 2.58 11.92
N THR A 275 -32.73 2.46 12.51
CA THR A 275 -31.47 2.36 11.78
C THR A 275 -31.21 0.90 11.38
N VAL A 276 -30.71 0.68 10.17
CA VAL A 276 -30.18 -0.60 9.69
C VAL A 276 -28.71 -0.38 9.33
N LEU A 277 -27.82 -1.12 9.96
CA LEU A 277 -26.38 -1.10 9.71
C LEU A 277 -25.85 -2.53 9.67
N SER A 278 -25.61 -3.04 8.47
CA SER A 278 -25.07 -4.38 8.28
C SER A 278 -23.59 -4.47 8.65
N ARG A 279 -23.18 -5.67 9.07
CA ARG A 279 -21.77 -5.99 9.35
C ARG A 279 -20.90 -6.04 8.09
N ASN A 280 -21.50 -6.05 6.90
CA ASN A 280 -20.78 -6.10 5.63
C ASN A 280 -20.31 -4.72 5.15
N ILE A 281 -20.84 -3.63 5.70
CA ILE A 281 -20.51 -2.24 5.30
C ILE A 281 -18.99 -1.99 5.24
N PRO A 282 -18.15 -2.41 6.22
CA PRO A 282 -16.71 -2.20 6.12
C PRO A 282 -16.08 -2.90 4.91
N GLY A 283 -16.55 -4.10 4.59
CA GLY A 283 -16.07 -4.87 3.44
C GLY A 283 -16.43 -4.24 2.10
N PHE A 284 -17.64 -3.67 1.97
CA PHE A 284 -18.04 -2.91 0.78
C PHE A 284 -17.26 -1.60 0.65
N THR A 285 -17.13 -0.85 1.75
CA THR A 285 -16.43 0.44 1.76
C THR A 285 -14.97 0.29 1.36
N LYS A 286 -14.27 -0.71 1.91
CA LYS A 286 -12.86 -1.00 1.58
C LYS A 286 -12.65 -1.30 0.09
N LYS A 287 -13.61 -1.95 -0.57
CA LYS A 287 -13.51 -2.24 -2.01
C LYS A 287 -13.78 -1.03 -2.88
N ALA A 288 -14.65 -0.12 -2.43
CA ALA A 288 -15.09 1.02 -3.23
C ALA A 288 -14.15 2.22 -3.14
N VAL A 289 -13.46 2.42 -2.00
CA VAL A 289 -12.70 3.65 -1.75
C VAL A 289 -11.52 3.83 -2.70
N GLY A 290 -10.79 2.76 -3.04
CA GLY A 290 -9.61 2.84 -3.89
C GLY A 290 -9.91 3.33 -5.30
N PRO A 291 -10.76 2.61 -6.07
CA PRO A 291 -11.13 3.03 -7.43
C PRO A 291 -11.74 4.45 -7.49
N LEU A 292 -12.54 4.83 -6.48
CA LEU A 292 -13.11 6.17 -6.41
C LEU A 292 -12.03 7.24 -6.20
N PHE A 293 -11.05 6.98 -5.33
CA PHE A 293 -9.94 7.87 -5.07
C PHE A 293 -9.05 8.04 -6.31
N GLU A 294 -8.63 6.94 -6.94
CA GLU A 294 -7.82 6.96 -8.17
C GLU A 294 -8.50 7.77 -9.28
N LYS A 295 -9.81 7.59 -9.45
CA LYS A 295 -10.60 8.36 -10.42
C LYS A 295 -10.56 9.86 -10.13
N LEU A 296 -10.85 10.25 -8.88
CA LEU A 296 -10.92 11.67 -8.49
C LEU A 296 -9.57 12.36 -8.60
N VAL A 297 -8.51 11.70 -8.14
CA VAL A 297 -7.15 12.24 -8.21
C VAL A 297 -6.68 12.32 -9.65
N GLY A 298 -6.98 11.31 -10.48
CA GLY A 298 -6.66 11.34 -11.90
C GLY A 298 -7.32 12.50 -12.65
N GLU A 299 -8.61 12.76 -12.38
CA GLU A 299 -9.34 13.90 -12.95
C GLU A 299 -8.75 15.24 -12.47
N TYR A 300 -8.40 15.34 -11.19
CA TYR A 300 -7.81 16.56 -10.61
C TYR A 300 -6.40 16.85 -11.13
N ALA A 301 -5.50 15.85 -11.14
CA ALA A 301 -4.12 15.99 -11.61
C ALA A 301 -4.06 16.37 -13.10
N ALA A 302 -4.91 15.75 -13.93
CA ALA A 302 -5.03 16.10 -15.34
C ALA A 302 -5.42 17.56 -15.56
N GLY A 303 -6.24 18.13 -14.67
CA GLY A 303 -6.65 19.53 -14.71
C GLY A 303 -5.55 20.54 -14.35
N LEU A 304 -4.54 20.12 -13.57
CA LEU A 304 -3.42 20.95 -13.13
C LEU A 304 -2.20 20.88 -14.06
N GLY A 305 -2.14 19.88 -14.95
CA GLY A 305 -0.94 19.60 -15.75
C GLY A 305 0.22 19.08 -14.89
N GLU A 306 -0.08 18.60 -13.68
CA GLU A 306 0.88 18.01 -12.75
C GLU A 306 0.96 16.49 -12.95
N GLY A 307 2.01 15.87 -12.39
CA GLY A 307 2.21 14.42 -12.42
C GLY A 307 1.18 13.65 -11.57
N VAL A 308 1.39 12.34 -11.43
CA VAL A 308 0.54 11.48 -10.60
C VAL A 308 0.67 11.89 -9.14
N MET A 309 -0.43 12.35 -8.53
CA MET A 309 -0.51 12.63 -7.10
C MET A 309 -0.78 11.34 -6.31
N SER A 310 -0.22 11.25 -5.12
CA SER A 310 -0.31 10.13 -4.19
C SER A 310 -1.26 10.45 -3.03
N PRO A 311 -1.74 9.44 -2.28
CA PRO A 311 -2.49 9.68 -1.05
C PRO A 311 -1.82 10.57 -0.02
N ASP A 312 -0.49 10.61 0.02
CA ASP A 312 0.29 11.39 0.99
C ASP A 312 0.30 12.89 0.67
N ASP A 313 -0.14 13.27 -0.54
CA ASP A 313 -0.23 14.68 -0.97
C ASP A 313 -1.49 15.39 -0.44
N PHE A 314 -2.37 14.70 0.31
CA PHE A 314 -3.66 15.21 0.75
C PHE A 314 -3.86 15.09 2.26
N ASP A 315 -4.54 16.07 2.85
CA ASP A 315 -5.16 15.92 4.16
C ASP A 315 -6.43 15.06 4.08
N TRP A 316 -6.61 14.16 5.04
CA TRP A 316 -7.73 13.23 5.05
C TRP A 316 -8.76 13.55 6.12
N ALA A 317 -10.01 13.72 5.69
CA ALA A 317 -11.18 13.72 6.56
C ALA A 317 -12.10 12.56 6.16
N LEU A 318 -12.39 11.66 7.11
CA LEU A 318 -13.22 10.48 6.87
C LEU A 318 -14.40 10.45 7.83
N HIS A 319 -15.58 10.07 7.34
CA HIS A 319 -16.73 9.80 8.19
C HIS A 319 -16.44 8.57 9.07
N PRO A 320 -16.52 8.66 10.40
CA PRO A 320 -15.86 7.71 11.28
C PRO A 320 -16.59 6.38 11.51
N GLY A 321 -17.47 5.93 10.57
CA GLY A 321 -18.49 4.87 10.67
C GLY A 321 -18.15 3.51 11.32
N GLY A 322 -17.54 3.52 12.50
CA GLY A 322 -16.82 2.45 13.18
C GLY A 322 -15.32 2.39 12.84
N GLN A 323 -14.52 1.93 13.81
CA GLN A 323 -13.09 1.65 13.64
C GLN A 323 -12.80 0.74 12.42
N ALA A 324 -13.64 -0.28 12.18
CA ALA A 324 -13.46 -1.20 11.06
C ALA A 324 -13.53 -0.51 9.68
N VAL A 325 -14.32 0.56 9.54
CA VAL A 325 -14.37 1.34 8.29
C VAL A 325 -13.09 2.17 8.16
N MET A 326 -12.66 2.83 9.23
CA MET A 326 -11.44 3.64 9.23
C MET A 326 -10.20 2.79 8.91
N ASP A 327 -10.03 1.66 9.59
CA ASP A 327 -8.91 0.73 9.36
C ASP A 327 -8.96 0.16 7.93
N GLY A 328 -10.16 -0.18 7.44
CA GLY A 328 -10.34 -0.71 6.09
C GLY A 328 -10.02 0.30 4.99
N VAL A 329 -10.40 1.57 5.17
CA VAL A 329 -10.03 2.66 4.26
C VAL A 329 -8.53 2.88 4.30
N LYS A 330 -7.94 3.02 5.49
CA LYS A 330 -6.50 3.20 5.66
C LYS A 330 -5.70 2.11 4.95
N GLU A 331 -6.03 0.84 5.18
CA GLU A 331 -5.36 -0.28 4.50
C GLU A 331 -5.50 -0.21 2.97
N SER A 332 -6.67 0.20 2.46
CA SER A 332 -6.87 0.36 1.02
C SER A 332 -6.02 1.50 0.45
N ILE A 333 -5.90 2.61 1.17
CA ILE A 333 -5.10 3.77 0.76
C ILE A 333 -3.60 3.44 0.81
N GLU A 334 -3.12 2.83 1.90
CA GLU A 334 -1.73 2.39 2.04
C GLU A 334 -1.32 1.39 0.95
N LYS A 335 -2.20 0.45 0.61
CA LYS A 335 -1.98 -0.49 -0.50
C LYS A 335 -1.86 0.19 -1.87
N MET A 336 -2.56 1.30 -2.09
CA MET A 336 -2.39 2.06 -3.33
C MET A 336 -1.04 2.79 -3.35
N ALA A 337 -0.55 3.24 -2.20
CA ALA A 337 0.80 3.78 -2.06
C ALA A 337 1.90 2.70 -2.19
N GLU A 338 1.60 1.44 -1.85
CA GLU A 338 2.51 0.28 -1.97
C GLU A 338 2.37 -0.50 -3.29
N GLY A 339 1.39 -0.18 -4.14
CA GLY A 339 0.86 -1.06 -5.19
C GLY A 339 1.53 -0.97 -6.56
N ASP A 340 2.50 -0.08 -6.75
CA ASP A 340 3.17 0.14 -8.03
C ASP A 340 4.42 -0.73 -8.23
N SER A 341 4.78 -1.56 -7.24
CA SER A 341 6.02 -2.36 -7.27
C SER A 341 7.27 -1.49 -7.51
N LEU A 342 7.23 -0.22 -7.08
CA LEU A 342 8.37 0.69 -7.12
C LEU A 342 9.10 0.73 -5.77
N PRO A 343 10.34 1.24 -5.75
CA PRO A 343 11.01 1.57 -4.50
C PRO A 343 10.20 2.60 -3.70
N ASN A 344 10.02 2.32 -2.41
CA ASN A 344 9.31 3.21 -1.47
C ASN A 344 10.21 3.62 -0.30
N ASP A 345 9.68 4.47 0.59
CA ASP A 345 10.46 5.02 1.71
C ASP A 345 10.93 3.97 2.71
N ALA A 346 10.15 2.91 2.92
CA ALA A 346 10.56 1.78 3.76
C ALA A 346 11.79 1.08 3.16
N LEU A 347 11.78 0.82 1.86
CA LEU A 347 12.92 0.25 1.14
C LEU A 347 14.13 1.19 1.18
N ASN A 348 13.92 2.48 0.88
CA ASN A 348 14.97 3.49 0.91
C ASN A 348 15.64 3.54 2.29
N SER A 349 14.86 3.53 3.37
CA SER A 349 15.37 3.56 4.75
C SER A 349 16.20 2.32 5.09
N ALA A 350 15.77 1.14 4.64
CA ALA A 350 16.53 -0.10 4.84
C ALA A 350 17.90 -0.02 4.15
N TYR A 351 17.93 0.40 2.88
CA TYR A 351 19.20 0.53 2.15
C TYR A 351 20.09 1.67 2.64
N GLN A 352 19.53 2.75 3.17
CA GLN A 352 20.32 3.78 3.88
C GLN A 352 21.04 3.20 5.10
N THR A 353 20.39 2.27 5.82
CA THR A 353 20.98 1.64 7.01
C THR A 353 22.19 0.77 6.62
N TRP A 354 22.13 0.07 5.48
CA TRP A 354 23.30 -0.61 4.92
C TRP A 354 24.33 0.38 4.36
N ALA A 355 23.92 1.46 3.69
CA ALA A 355 24.84 2.48 3.17
C ALA A 355 25.75 3.05 4.28
N ASP A 356 25.17 3.30 5.46
CA ASP A 356 25.91 3.80 6.62
C ASP A 356 26.81 2.73 7.28
N GLY A 357 26.68 1.47 6.90
CA GLY A 357 27.35 0.33 7.50
C GLY A 357 28.82 0.13 7.11
N GLY A 358 29.31 0.88 6.11
CA GLY A 358 30.70 0.78 5.63
C GLY A 358 30.98 -0.41 4.73
N TRP A 359 29.98 -0.85 3.97
CA TRP A 359 30.14 -1.92 2.98
C TRP A 359 30.99 -1.46 1.79
N GLY A 360 31.80 -2.35 1.23
CA GLY A 360 32.57 -2.04 0.02
C GLY A 360 31.70 -1.94 -1.24
N MET A 361 30.57 -2.65 -1.24
CA MET A 361 29.54 -2.65 -2.29
C MET A 361 28.23 -3.10 -1.66
N ILE A 362 27.11 -2.49 -2.07
CA ILE A 362 25.76 -2.88 -1.63
C ILE A 362 25.02 -3.40 -2.84
N MET A 363 24.40 -4.57 -2.70
CA MET A 363 23.63 -5.19 -3.76
C MET A 363 22.18 -5.33 -3.33
N THR A 364 21.26 -5.00 -4.23
CA THR A 364 19.83 -5.09 -3.94
C THR A 364 19.36 -6.54 -3.87
N GLY A 365 18.18 -6.76 -3.29
CA GLY A 365 17.38 -7.95 -3.58
C GLY A 365 16.94 -7.98 -5.05
N ASN A 366 16.25 -9.06 -5.44
CA ASN A 366 15.78 -9.27 -6.80
C ASN A 366 14.87 -8.11 -7.26
N VAL A 367 15.27 -7.47 -8.36
CA VAL A 367 14.40 -6.61 -9.17
C VAL A 367 13.93 -7.41 -10.37
N GLN A 368 12.62 -7.53 -10.54
CA GLN A 368 12.06 -8.28 -11.65
C GLN A 368 12.02 -7.43 -12.91
N ILE A 369 12.37 -8.03 -14.04
CA ILE A 369 12.35 -7.34 -15.35
C ILE A 369 10.95 -7.32 -15.99
N ASP A 370 9.98 -8.03 -15.42
CA ASP A 370 8.63 -8.18 -15.96
C ASP A 370 7.60 -8.27 -14.81
N ALA A 371 6.70 -7.29 -14.74
CA ALA A 371 5.63 -7.21 -13.74
C ALA A 371 4.64 -8.40 -13.78
N ASN A 372 4.59 -9.16 -14.87
CA ASN A 372 3.78 -10.38 -14.98
C ASN A 372 4.33 -11.53 -14.11
N TYR A 373 5.64 -11.52 -13.85
CA TYR A 373 6.35 -12.62 -13.21
C TYR A 373 7.16 -12.15 -12.00
N LEU A 374 6.52 -12.17 -10.82
CA LEU A 374 7.18 -11.84 -9.54
C LEU A 374 7.50 -13.12 -8.73
N ASN A 375 8.52 -13.05 -7.86
CA ASN A 375 8.80 -14.09 -6.86
C ASN A 375 7.81 -14.03 -5.69
N GLY A 376 7.35 -12.83 -5.35
CA GLY A 376 6.37 -12.61 -4.30
C GLY A 376 5.72 -11.22 -4.42
N PRO A 377 4.64 -10.99 -3.65
CA PRO A 377 4.05 -9.66 -3.55
C PRO A 377 5.06 -8.68 -2.93
N GLY A 378 5.26 -7.53 -3.58
CA GLY A 378 6.18 -6.48 -3.13
C GLY A 378 7.58 -6.50 -3.75
N ASP A 379 7.86 -7.40 -4.70
CA ASP A 379 9.07 -7.31 -5.52
C ASP A 379 9.11 -5.98 -6.28
N VAL A 380 10.25 -5.29 -6.27
CA VAL A 380 10.46 -4.15 -7.18
C VAL A 380 10.52 -4.69 -8.60
N THR A 381 9.82 -4.03 -9.54
CA THR A 381 9.77 -4.49 -10.93
C THR A 381 9.81 -3.36 -11.95
N MET A 382 10.24 -3.68 -13.16
CA MET A 382 10.03 -2.86 -14.33
C MET A 382 8.58 -3.01 -14.81
N ASP A 383 7.70 -2.15 -14.30
CA ASP A 383 6.28 -2.15 -14.64
C ASP A 383 5.95 -1.09 -15.69
N GLU A 384 5.73 -1.50 -16.93
CA GLU A 384 5.39 -0.60 -18.06
C GLU A 384 4.15 0.25 -17.82
N ALA A 385 3.23 -0.19 -16.96
CA ALA A 385 2.02 0.57 -16.60
C ALA A 385 2.32 1.85 -15.81
N VAL A 386 3.47 1.93 -15.15
CA VAL A 386 3.93 3.13 -14.44
C VAL A 386 4.55 4.11 -15.44
N THR A 387 4.33 5.41 -15.25
CA THR A 387 4.96 6.42 -16.11
C THR A 387 6.49 6.40 -15.96
N GLU A 388 7.21 6.67 -17.04
CA GLU A 388 8.68 6.71 -17.03
C GLU A 388 9.22 7.71 -16.00
N ALA A 389 8.59 8.89 -15.90
CA ALA A 389 8.97 9.94 -14.95
C ALA A 389 8.89 9.45 -13.49
N ARG A 390 7.79 8.77 -13.12
CA ARG A 390 7.61 8.24 -11.76
C ARG A 390 8.58 7.11 -11.45
N ARG A 391 8.80 6.18 -12.40
CA ARG A 391 9.81 5.12 -12.23
C ARG A 391 11.20 5.71 -12.00
N LEU A 392 11.60 6.66 -12.83
CA LEU A 392 12.92 7.28 -12.74
C LEU A 392 13.09 8.07 -11.44
N GLU A 393 12.06 8.78 -10.98
CA GLU A 393 12.09 9.51 -9.71
C GLU A 393 12.31 8.58 -8.50
N THR A 394 11.49 7.54 -8.36
CA THR A 394 11.58 6.61 -7.22
C THR A 394 12.89 5.83 -7.23
N TRP A 395 13.37 5.41 -8.41
CA TRP A 395 14.67 4.75 -8.54
C TRP A 395 15.84 5.68 -8.25
N LYS A 396 15.78 6.98 -8.59
CA LYS A 396 16.81 7.97 -8.20
C LYS A 396 16.87 8.15 -6.68
N ALA A 397 15.71 8.20 -6.02
CA ALA A 397 15.64 8.25 -4.56
C ALA A 397 16.30 7.00 -3.94
N TRP A 398 16.01 5.83 -4.50
CA TRP A 398 16.58 4.57 -4.05
C TRP A 398 18.09 4.45 -4.28
N ALA A 399 18.58 4.86 -5.46
CA ALA A 399 20.00 4.91 -5.78
C ALA A 399 20.76 5.85 -4.82
N SER A 400 20.19 7.03 -4.56
CA SER A 400 20.76 8.03 -3.65
C SER A 400 20.79 7.51 -2.20
N ALA A 401 19.69 6.91 -1.76
CA ALA A 401 19.56 6.29 -0.44
C ALA A 401 20.60 5.19 -0.21
N THR A 402 20.79 4.32 -1.21
CA THR A 402 21.69 3.15 -1.11
C THR A 402 23.17 3.53 -1.18
N GLN A 403 23.51 4.67 -1.79
CA GLN A 403 24.90 5.09 -2.02
C GLN A 403 25.36 6.26 -1.16
N ARG A 404 24.53 6.77 -0.25
CA ARG A 404 24.86 7.96 0.58
C ARG A 404 26.12 7.79 1.45
N GLY A 405 26.50 6.55 1.79
CA GLY A 405 27.72 6.23 2.52
C GLY A 405 28.98 6.13 1.66
N GLY A 406 28.87 6.37 0.34
CA GLY A 406 29.96 6.26 -0.63
C GLY A 406 30.14 4.86 -1.24
N SER A 407 29.47 3.84 -0.71
CA SER A 407 29.47 2.49 -1.28
C SER A 407 28.75 2.48 -2.63
N PRO A 408 29.34 1.89 -3.69
CA PRO A 408 28.63 1.67 -4.95
C PRO A 408 27.46 0.71 -4.74
N ALA A 409 26.32 1.01 -5.37
CA ALA A 409 25.13 0.17 -5.34
C ALA A 409 24.92 -0.55 -6.67
N ILE A 410 24.72 -1.86 -6.60
CA ILE A 410 24.46 -2.74 -7.75
C ILE A 410 23.04 -3.29 -7.66
N VAL A 411 22.25 -3.18 -8.72
CA VAL A 411 20.89 -3.72 -8.78
C VAL A 411 20.92 -5.16 -9.29
N GLN A 412 20.44 -6.12 -8.51
CA GLN A 412 20.33 -7.51 -8.96
C GLN A 412 19.05 -7.69 -9.79
N ILE A 413 19.19 -7.77 -11.12
CA ILE A 413 18.09 -7.88 -12.07
C ILE A 413 17.78 -9.34 -12.39
N ASN A 414 16.50 -9.72 -12.38
CA ASN A 414 16.07 -11.11 -12.39
C ASN A 414 14.77 -11.33 -13.19
N HIS A 415 14.58 -12.59 -13.62
CA HIS A 415 13.29 -13.10 -14.06
C HIS A 415 13.07 -14.49 -13.45
N PRO A 416 11.93 -14.76 -12.77
CA PRO A 416 11.76 -16.00 -12.01
C PRO A 416 11.55 -17.24 -12.88
N GLY A 417 11.14 -17.04 -14.14
CA GLY A 417 10.86 -18.12 -15.09
C GLY A 417 9.78 -19.06 -14.56
N ARG A 418 10.06 -20.37 -14.52
CA ARG A 418 9.11 -21.36 -13.96
C ARG A 418 8.83 -21.24 -12.45
N GLN A 419 9.48 -20.32 -11.72
CA GLN A 419 9.36 -20.18 -10.27
C GLN A 419 8.46 -19.02 -9.79
N SER A 420 7.71 -18.35 -10.67
CA SER A 420 6.76 -17.31 -10.22
C SER A 420 5.47 -17.95 -9.68
N PRO A 421 5.08 -17.72 -8.41
CA PRO A 421 3.84 -18.29 -7.89
C PRO A 421 2.59 -17.76 -8.62
N VAL A 422 1.51 -18.55 -8.59
CA VAL A 422 0.19 -18.10 -9.02
C VAL A 422 -0.24 -16.89 -8.17
N GLY A 423 -0.67 -15.81 -8.81
CA GLY A 423 -1.11 -14.58 -8.16
C GLY A 423 0.00 -13.64 -7.67
N ALA A 424 1.28 -13.96 -7.88
CA ALA A 424 2.38 -13.09 -7.44
C ALA A 424 2.58 -11.84 -8.31
N GLY A 425 2.37 -11.94 -9.63
CA GLY A 425 2.51 -10.82 -10.57
C GLY A 425 1.20 -10.50 -11.29
N LYS A 426 1.27 -9.62 -12.30
CA LYS A 426 0.10 -9.12 -13.05
C LYS A 426 -0.46 -10.10 -14.09
N LYS A 427 0.17 -11.25 -14.29
CA LYS A 427 -0.35 -12.28 -15.20
C LYS A 427 -1.76 -12.71 -14.76
N GLY A 428 -2.66 -12.85 -15.73
CA GLY A 428 -4.03 -13.32 -15.46
C GLY A 428 -4.05 -14.72 -14.82
N LEU A 429 -5.19 -15.09 -14.22
CA LEU A 429 -5.33 -16.35 -13.46
C LEU A 429 -5.06 -17.63 -14.30
N MET A 430 -5.22 -17.54 -15.62
CA MET A 430 -4.92 -18.61 -16.58
C MET A 430 -3.54 -18.44 -17.26
N GLY A 431 -2.81 -17.37 -16.94
CA GLY A 431 -1.48 -17.07 -17.45
C GLY A 431 -0.45 -18.07 -16.94
N LYS A 432 0.37 -18.61 -17.85
CA LYS A 432 1.43 -19.56 -17.51
C LYS A 432 2.75 -18.83 -17.28
N ASN A 433 3.55 -19.36 -16.36
CA ASN A 433 4.97 -19.02 -16.27
C ASN A 433 5.68 -19.33 -17.60
N VAL A 434 6.78 -18.66 -17.88
CA VAL A 434 7.62 -18.91 -19.06
C VAL A 434 8.94 -19.56 -18.66
N ALA A 435 9.46 -20.42 -19.54
CA ALA A 435 10.71 -21.14 -19.35
C ALA A 435 11.30 -21.56 -20.70
N PRO A 436 12.59 -21.92 -20.78
CA PRO A 436 13.19 -22.46 -22.01
C PRO A 436 12.47 -23.69 -22.55
N SER A 437 11.89 -24.52 -21.68
CA SER A 437 11.08 -25.68 -22.05
C SER A 437 9.95 -25.90 -21.06
N ALA A 438 8.92 -26.65 -21.45
CA ALA A 438 7.74 -26.97 -20.63
C ALA A 438 8.03 -28.00 -19.52
N VAL A 439 9.08 -27.76 -18.71
CA VAL A 439 9.53 -28.64 -17.62
C VAL A 439 9.11 -28.06 -16.27
N PRO A 440 8.12 -28.66 -15.56
CA PRO A 440 7.63 -28.16 -14.27
C PRO A 440 8.70 -28.17 -13.17
N LEU A 441 8.56 -27.27 -12.19
CA LEU A 441 9.38 -27.25 -10.98
C LEU A 441 9.12 -28.51 -10.13
N ARG A 442 10.17 -29.11 -9.56
CA ARG A 442 10.11 -30.30 -8.72
C ARG A 442 10.54 -29.98 -7.28
N LEU A 443 9.57 -29.79 -6.39
CA LEU A 443 9.81 -29.56 -4.95
C LEU A 443 10.11 -30.85 -4.14
N GLY A 444 10.13 -32.01 -4.80
CA GLY A 444 10.39 -33.32 -4.22
C GLY A 444 9.69 -34.46 -4.97
N ASP A 445 10.09 -35.70 -4.71
CA ASP A 445 9.62 -36.89 -5.44
C ASP A 445 8.27 -37.45 -4.97
N GLY A 446 7.77 -37.01 -3.82
CA GLY A 446 6.50 -37.47 -3.26
C GLY A 446 5.27 -36.88 -3.96
N LEU A 447 4.13 -37.57 -3.86
CA LEU A 447 2.85 -37.12 -4.45
C LEU A 447 2.43 -35.73 -3.94
N LEU A 448 2.53 -35.48 -2.63
CA LEU A 448 2.15 -34.22 -2.00
C LEU A 448 3.03 -33.03 -2.46
N PRO A 449 4.38 -33.10 -2.46
CA PRO A 449 5.24 -32.09 -3.07
C PRO A 449 4.94 -31.80 -4.55
N ARG A 450 4.62 -32.84 -5.34
CA ARG A 450 4.28 -32.68 -6.76
C ARG A 450 2.95 -31.95 -6.96
N MET A 451 1.93 -32.28 -6.15
CA MET A 451 0.66 -31.56 -6.17
C MET A 451 0.83 -30.10 -5.76
N LEU A 452 1.62 -29.82 -4.71
CA LEU A 452 1.89 -28.46 -4.26
C LEU A 452 2.63 -27.64 -5.33
N SER A 453 3.63 -28.24 -5.99
CA SER A 453 4.36 -27.58 -7.08
C SER A 453 3.43 -27.25 -8.27
N SER A 454 2.58 -28.20 -8.65
CA SER A 454 1.60 -28.01 -9.73
C SER A 454 0.61 -26.89 -9.40
N LEU A 455 0.10 -26.84 -8.15
CA LEU A 455 -0.85 -25.82 -7.72
C LEU A 455 -0.22 -24.42 -7.66
N LEU A 456 1.02 -24.31 -7.18
CA LEU A 456 1.68 -23.02 -6.95
C LEU A 456 2.36 -22.46 -8.20
N PHE A 457 2.93 -23.30 -9.07
CA PHE A 457 3.78 -22.85 -10.19
C PHE A 457 3.27 -23.33 -11.55
N GLY A 458 2.49 -24.41 -11.59
CA GLY A 458 1.99 -25.01 -12.83
C GLY A 458 3.09 -25.53 -13.76
N THR A 459 2.68 -25.94 -14.96
CA THR A 459 3.60 -26.25 -16.07
C THR A 459 3.87 -24.96 -16.86
N PRO A 460 5.15 -24.54 -17.02
CA PRO A 460 5.45 -23.33 -17.77
C PRO A 460 5.19 -23.51 -19.27
N LYS A 461 4.94 -22.39 -19.96
CA LYS A 461 4.97 -22.28 -21.41
C LYS A 461 6.43 -22.27 -21.87
N GLU A 462 6.76 -23.11 -22.86
CA GLU A 462 8.03 -23.02 -23.57
C GLU A 462 8.10 -21.70 -24.34
N MET A 463 9.16 -20.94 -24.12
CA MET A 463 9.36 -19.62 -24.73
C MET A 463 9.51 -19.71 -26.25
N THR A 464 8.80 -18.85 -26.95
CA THR A 464 9.06 -18.57 -28.37
C THR A 464 10.28 -17.66 -28.52
N LYS A 465 10.78 -17.47 -29.75
CA LYS A 465 11.86 -16.51 -30.00
C LYS A 465 11.46 -15.07 -29.65
N ASP A 466 10.19 -14.73 -29.79
CA ASP A 466 9.69 -13.40 -29.42
C ASP A 466 9.59 -13.24 -27.90
N ASP A 467 9.20 -14.30 -27.17
CA ASP A 467 9.28 -14.30 -25.69
C ASP A 467 10.75 -14.11 -25.22
N ILE A 468 11.72 -14.73 -25.91
CA ILE A 468 13.16 -14.57 -25.60
C ILE A 468 13.63 -13.14 -25.87
N LYS A 469 13.27 -12.55 -27.02
CA LYS A 469 13.57 -11.15 -27.32
C LYS A 469 12.97 -10.20 -26.30
N HIS A 470 11.73 -10.45 -25.86
CA HIS A 470 11.09 -9.64 -24.83
C HIS A 470 11.84 -9.71 -23.50
N VAL A 471 12.30 -10.91 -23.10
CA VAL A 471 13.16 -11.05 -21.91
C VAL A 471 14.47 -10.30 -22.05
N ILE A 472 15.16 -10.41 -23.20
CA ILE A 472 16.40 -9.66 -23.46
C ILE A 472 16.15 -8.15 -23.33
N GLN A 473 15.05 -7.67 -23.91
CA GLN A 473 14.64 -6.26 -23.81
C GLN A 473 14.36 -5.85 -22.37
N GLY A 474 13.62 -6.66 -21.59
CA GLY A 474 13.33 -6.35 -20.18
C GLY A 474 14.60 -6.23 -19.31
N PHE A 475 15.58 -7.12 -19.51
CA PHE A 475 16.89 -6.99 -18.85
C PHE A 475 17.62 -5.69 -19.27
N THR A 476 17.57 -5.37 -20.56
CA THR A 476 18.20 -4.17 -21.13
C THR A 476 17.58 -2.89 -20.58
N ASP A 477 16.25 -2.79 -20.57
CA ASP A 477 15.52 -1.62 -20.09
C ASP A 477 15.67 -1.42 -18.58
N THR A 478 15.66 -2.51 -17.81
CA THR A 478 15.87 -2.44 -16.36
C THR A 478 17.30 -1.97 -16.04
N ALA A 479 18.31 -2.43 -16.78
CA ALA A 479 19.68 -1.97 -16.62
C ALA A 479 19.87 -0.51 -17.04
N LYS A 480 19.20 -0.08 -18.11
CA LYS A 480 19.18 1.33 -18.53
C LYS A 480 18.54 2.21 -17.44
N LEU A 481 17.41 1.80 -16.87
CA LEU A 481 16.75 2.52 -15.78
C LEU A 481 17.67 2.62 -14.55
N ALA A 482 18.37 1.54 -14.19
CA ALA A 482 19.36 1.55 -13.11
C ALA A 482 20.47 2.59 -13.37
N ALA A 483 21.02 2.62 -14.58
CA ALA A 483 22.05 3.57 -14.99
C ALA A 483 21.54 5.02 -14.95
N ASP A 484 20.38 5.30 -15.53
CA ASP A 484 19.77 6.64 -15.57
C ASP A 484 19.38 7.16 -14.17
N SER A 485 19.12 6.23 -13.25
CA SER A 485 18.79 6.54 -11.85
C SER A 485 20.03 6.80 -10.99
N GLY A 486 21.23 6.48 -11.48
CA GLY A 486 22.49 6.72 -10.79
C GLY A 486 23.02 5.57 -9.96
N PHE A 487 22.52 4.34 -10.14
CA PHE A 487 23.19 3.15 -9.59
C PHE A 487 24.57 2.97 -10.25
N ALA A 488 25.49 2.30 -9.55
CA ALA A 488 26.84 2.04 -10.05
C ALA A 488 26.88 0.88 -11.07
N GLY A 489 25.87 0.02 -11.07
CA GLY A 489 25.81 -1.14 -11.96
C GLY A 489 24.59 -2.03 -11.75
N VAL A 490 24.56 -3.13 -12.50
CA VAL A 490 23.63 -4.24 -12.34
C VAL A 490 24.35 -5.57 -12.19
N GLU A 491 23.71 -6.53 -11.53
CA GLU A 491 24.09 -7.94 -11.56
C GLU A 491 22.98 -8.75 -12.22
N ILE A 492 23.32 -9.47 -13.29
CA ILE A 492 22.42 -10.37 -14.00
C ILE A 492 22.27 -11.66 -13.19
N HIS A 493 21.05 -12.00 -12.77
CA HIS A 493 20.85 -13.20 -11.97
C HIS A 493 20.68 -14.48 -12.83
N ALA A 494 21.77 -15.25 -12.97
CA ALA A 494 21.81 -16.54 -13.68
C ALA A 494 22.04 -17.75 -12.76
N ALA A 495 21.44 -17.72 -11.56
CA ALA A 495 21.60 -18.76 -10.54
C ALA A 495 20.25 -19.13 -9.88
N HIS A 496 20.29 -19.99 -8.85
CA HIS A 496 19.15 -20.40 -8.03
C HIS A 496 17.95 -21.03 -8.76
N GLY A 497 18.16 -21.42 -10.03
CA GLY A 497 17.13 -22.01 -10.88
C GLY A 497 16.13 -21.01 -11.44
N TYR A 498 16.39 -19.70 -11.37
CA TYR A 498 15.61 -18.67 -12.08
C TYR A 498 15.82 -18.76 -13.59
N LEU A 499 15.19 -17.88 -14.38
CA LEU A 499 15.06 -18.08 -15.82
C LEU A 499 16.39 -18.34 -16.54
N LEU A 500 17.41 -17.52 -16.28
CA LEU A 500 18.70 -17.68 -16.96
C LEU A 500 19.44 -18.95 -16.50
N ALA A 501 19.31 -19.34 -15.24
CA ALA A 501 19.79 -20.65 -14.78
C ALA A 501 19.02 -21.81 -15.43
N GLN A 502 17.72 -21.63 -15.73
CA GLN A 502 16.93 -22.63 -16.45
C GLN A 502 17.44 -22.79 -17.88
N PHE A 503 17.87 -21.71 -18.55
CA PHE A 503 18.48 -21.79 -19.88
C PHE A 503 19.83 -22.50 -19.86
N LEU A 504 20.68 -22.22 -18.86
CA LEU A 504 22.01 -22.80 -18.75
C LEU A 504 22.02 -24.31 -18.49
N SER A 505 21.03 -24.81 -17.73
CA SER A 505 20.94 -26.23 -17.35
C SER A 505 20.32 -27.08 -18.46
N ASP A 506 20.97 -28.20 -18.78
CA ASP A 506 20.44 -29.20 -19.70
C ASP A 506 19.25 -29.97 -19.11
N GLU A 507 19.05 -29.98 -17.79
CA GLU A 507 17.91 -30.61 -17.13
C GLU A 507 16.60 -29.86 -17.42
N THR A 508 16.67 -28.54 -17.55
CA THR A 508 15.51 -27.65 -17.72
C THR A 508 15.37 -27.07 -19.11
N ASN A 509 16.47 -26.97 -19.87
CA ASN A 509 16.47 -26.53 -21.26
C ASN A 509 16.59 -27.73 -22.21
N LYS A 510 15.46 -28.12 -22.79
CA LYS A 510 15.32 -29.22 -23.77
C LYS A 510 15.13 -28.70 -25.20
N ARG A 511 15.42 -27.43 -25.45
CA ARG A 511 15.27 -26.82 -26.78
C ARG A 511 16.24 -27.43 -27.78
N THR A 512 15.83 -27.43 -29.04
CA THR A 512 16.62 -27.88 -30.19
C THR A 512 16.97 -26.76 -31.15
N ASP A 513 16.63 -25.52 -30.81
CA ASP A 513 16.99 -24.32 -31.56
C ASP A 513 18.32 -23.72 -31.06
N GLU A 514 18.62 -22.50 -31.52
CA GLU A 514 19.87 -21.79 -31.19
C GLU A 514 20.06 -21.44 -29.71
N TYR A 515 19.02 -21.63 -28.87
CA TYR A 515 19.07 -21.37 -27.43
C TYR A 515 19.14 -22.65 -26.58
N GLY A 516 19.32 -23.83 -27.18
CA GLY A 516 19.43 -25.10 -26.47
C GLY A 516 20.30 -26.15 -27.16
N GLY A 517 20.42 -27.32 -26.55
CA GLY A 517 21.35 -28.36 -27.02
C GLY A 517 22.74 -28.19 -26.41
N SER A 518 23.69 -27.57 -27.12
CA SER A 518 25.09 -27.44 -26.66
C SER A 518 25.23 -26.42 -25.51
N ALA A 519 26.34 -26.49 -24.76
CA ALA A 519 26.59 -25.56 -23.66
C ALA A 519 26.65 -24.10 -24.17
N LYS A 520 27.32 -23.88 -25.30
CA LYS A 520 27.33 -22.61 -26.06
C LYS A 520 25.93 -22.10 -26.43
N ALA A 521 25.07 -22.95 -27.00
CA ALA A 521 23.71 -22.55 -27.36
C ALA A 521 22.87 -22.17 -26.13
N ARG A 522 23.04 -22.89 -25.02
CA ARG A 522 22.36 -22.59 -23.74
C ARG A 522 22.82 -21.26 -23.10
N ALA A 523 24.07 -20.85 -23.30
CA ALA A 523 24.59 -19.56 -22.85
C ALA A 523 24.20 -18.37 -23.75
N LYS A 524 23.75 -18.62 -24.98
CA LYS A 524 23.50 -17.59 -25.99
C LYS A 524 22.61 -16.45 -25.50
N ILE A 525 21.51 -16.75 -24.81
CA ILE A 525 20.60 -15.72 -24.28
C ILE A 525 21.30 -14.77 -23.30
N ILE A 526 22.23 -15.27 -22.48
CA ILE A 526 22.95 -14.45 -21.50
C ILE A 526 23.96 -13.55 -22.21
N VAL A 527 24.66 -14.08 -23.22
CA VAL A 527 25.57 -13.30 -24.08
C VAL A 527 24.80 -12.14 -24.74
N GLU A 528 23.64 -12.42 -25.34
CA GLU A 528 22.81 -11.39 -25.98
C GLU A 528 22.29 -10.35 -24.97
N ILE A 529 21.95 -10.75 -23.74
CA ILE A 529 21.58 -9.81 -22.66
C ILE A 529 22.76 -8.90 -22.31
N ILE A 530 23.96 -9.44 -22.14
CA ILE A 530 25.16 -8.65 -21.79
C ILE A 530 25.46 -7.65 -22.90
N GLU A 531 25.49 -8.10 -24.15
CA GLU A 531 25.73 -7.24 -25.32
C GLU A 531 24.68 -6.12 -25.43
N ALA A 532 23.41 -6.44 -25.22
CA ALA A 532 22.32 -5.46 -25.26
C ALA A 532 22.42 -4.43 -24.12
N ILE A 533 22.73 -4.86 -22.89
CA ILE A 533 22.97 -3.97 -21.76
C ILE A 533 24.15 -3.05 -22.05
N ARG A 534 25.29 -3.59 -22.51
CA ARG A 534 26.50 -2.82 -22.82
C ARG A 534 26.27 -1.77 -23.91
N ALA A 535 25.33 -2.00 -24.82
CA ALA A 535 24.97 -1.03 -25.85
C ALA A 535 24.21 0.21 -25.34
N VAL A 536 23.56 0.13 -24.17
CA VAL A 536 22.68 1.20 -23.66
C VAL A 536 23.16 1.87 -22.37
N VAL A 537 24.11 1.26 -21.66
CA VAL A 537 24.66 1.82 -20.41
C VAL A 537 26.03 2.49 -20.62
N PRO A 538 26.43 3.46 -19.78
CA PRO A 538 27.77 4.03 -19.84
C PRO A 538 28.87 2.98 -19.66
N SER A 539 30.04 3.16 -20.29
CA SER A 539 31.17 2.21 -20.17
C SER A 539 31.69 1.99 -18.74
N ARG A 540 31.48 2.97 -17.84
CA ARG A 540 31.83 2.89 -16.41
C ARG A 540 30.77 2.20 -15.55
N PHE A 541 29.61 1.86 -16.12
CA PHE A 541 28.53 1.20 -15.41
C PHE A 541 28.86 -0.29 -15.28
N CYS A 542 28.90 -0.78 -14.05
CA CYS A 542 29.32 -2.14 -13.74
C CYS A 542 28.25 -3.16 -14.19
N VAL A 543 28.65 -4.22 -14.88
CA VAL A 543 27.79 -5.33 -15.28
C VAL A 543 28.35 -6.63 -14.71
N GLY A 544 27.78 -7.11 -13.62
CA GLY A 544 28.10 -8.40 -13.02
C GLY A 544 27.16 -9.51 -13.44
N ILE A 545 27.53 -10.75 -13.12
CA ILE A 545 26.64 -11.90 -13.25
C ILE A 545 26.75 -12.82 -12.04
N LYS A 546 25.62 -13.28 -11.53
CA LYS A 546 25.56 -14.34 -10.53
C LYS A 546 25.36 -15.69 -11.18
N PHE A 547 26.24 -16.62 -10.88
CA PHE A 547 26.26 -17.95 -11.45
C PHE A 547 26.22 -19.04 -10.36
N ASN A 548 25.59 -20.17 -10.67
CA ASN A 548 25.47 -21.28 -9.73
C ASN A 548 26.67 -22.23 -9.87
N SER A 549 27.37 -22.54 -8.77
CA SER A 549 28.29 -23.67 -8.74
C SER A 549 27.46 -24.95 -8.77
N VAL A 550 27.39 -25.62 -9.91
CA VAL A 550 26.59 -26.84 -10.06
C VAL A 550 27.30 -27.98 -9.33
N ASP A 551 26.55 -28.93 -8.79
CA ASP A 551 27.10 -30.24 -8.40
C ASP A 551 27.51 -30.96 -9.69
N HIS A 552 28.70 -30.66 -10.24
CA HIS A 552 29.19 -31.25 -11.48
C HIS A 552 29.52 -32.72 -11.24
N GLN A 553 28.56 -33.61 -11.51
CA GLN A 553 28.70 -35.06 -11.29
C GLN A 553 29.60 -35.74 -12.34
N SER A 554 30.04 -35.02 -13.38
CA SER A 554 30.94 -35.53 -14.43
C SER A 554 31.90 -34.44 -14.95
N ALA A 555 33.03 -34.87 -15.53
CA ALA A 555 34.00 -33.98 -16.15
C ALA A 555 33.42 -33.18 -17.33
N ASP A 556 32.54 -33.79 -18.13
CA ASP A 556 31.88 -33.14 -19.27
C ASP A 556 30.96 -32.01 -18.82
N ALA A 557 30.23 -32.18 -17.70
CA ALA A 557 29.37 -31.14 -17.14
C ALA A 557 30.18 -29.95 -16.64
N LEU A 558 31.36 -30.19 -16.06
CA LEU A 558 32.27 -29.13 -15.65
C LEU A 558 32.86 -28.39 -16.87
N GLN A 559 33.26 -29.13 -17.92
CA GLN A 559 33.80 -28.51 -19.13
C GLN A 559 32.77 -27.65 -19.85
N GLY A 560 31.52 -28.11 -19.95
CA GLY A 560 30.44 -27.31 -20.53
C GLY A 560 30.14 -26.05 -19.71
N CYS A 561 30.25 -26.11 -18.39
CA CYS A 561 30.11 -24.94 -17.51
C CYS A 561 31.23 -23.92 -17.73
N ILE A 562 32.48 -24.38 -17.86
CA ILE A 562 33.63 -23.53 -18.17
C ILE A 562 33.44 -22.87 -19.55
N GLU A 563 32.99 -23.60 -20.57
CA GLU A 563 32.69 -23.05 -21.89
C GLU A 563 31.61 -21.94 -21.81
N GLN A 564 30.55 -22.16 -21.04
CA GLN A 564 29.50 -21.15 -20.81
C GLN A 564 30.06 -19.89 -20.13
N LEU A 565 30.88 -20.06 -19.09
CA LEU A 565 31.50 -18.95 -18.36
C LEU A 565 32.47 -18.16 -19.23
N GLN A 566 33.26 -18.82 -20.08
CA GLN A 566 34.17 -18.15 -21.02
C GLN A 566 33.39 -17.25 -21.99
N LEU A 567 32.31 -17.76 -22.60
CA LEU A 567 31.45 -16.97 -23.49
C LEU A 567 30.82 -15.77 -22.77
N ILE A 568 30.38 -15.95 -21.53
CA ILE A 568 29.79 -14.89 -20.70
C ILE A 568 30.84 -13.82 -20.35
N VAL A 569 32.07 -14.23 -20.01
CA VAL A 569 33.18 -13.32 -19.73
C VAL A 569 33.61 -12.55 -20.97
N GLU A 570 33.71 -13.22 -22.12
CA GLU A 570 34.03 -12.62 -23.42
C GLU A 570 32.98 -11.59 -23.86
N ALA A 571 31.70 -11.81 -23.53
CA ALA A 571 30.63 -10.84 -23.76
C ALA A 571 30.80 -9.54 -22.95
N GLY A 572 31.61 -9.57 -21.88
CA GLY A 572 32.07 -8.39 -21.15
C GLY A 572 31.35 -8.15 -19.84
N VAL A 573 31.41 -9.10 -18.90
CA VAL A 573 31.05 -8.85 -17.47
C VAL A 573 32.26 -8.33 -16.69
N ASP A 574 32.02 -7.44 -15.72
CA ASP A 574 33.04 -6.82 -14.86
C ASP A 574 33.34 -7.62 -13.59
N PHE A 575 32.41 -8.48 -13.16
CA PHE A 575 32.64 -9.42 -12.07
C PHE A 575 31.72 -10.64 -12.18
N LEU A 576 32.14 -11.75 -11.56
CA LEU A 576 31.38 -13.00 -11.49
C LEU A 576 31.14 -13.37 -10.02
N GLU A 577 29.88 -13.48 -9.62
CA GLU A 577 29.50 -14.00 -8.31
C GLU A 577 29.19 -15.50 -8.37
N ILE A 578 29.88 -16.28 -7.54
CA ILE A 578 29.61 -17.71 -7.35
C ILE A 578 28.72 -17.91 -6.13
N SER A 579 27.59 -18.57 -6.34
CA SER A 579 26.64 -19.00 -5.32
C SER A 579 26.26 -20.48 -5.51
N GLY A 580 25.54 -21.09 -4.55
CA GLY A 580 25.03 -22.46 -4.66
C GLY A 580 23.52 -22.57 -4.36
N GLY A 581 22.90 -23.71 -4.71
CA GLY A 581 21.52 -24.08 -4.33
C GLY A 581 20.41 -23.69 -5.33
N SER A 582 19.20 -24.24 -5.14
CA SER A 582 17.98 -23.94 -5.92
C SER A 582 16.70 -24.31 -5.13
N TYR A 583 15.50 -24.00 -5.64
CA TYR A 583 14.24 -24.47 -5.02
C TYR A 583 14.11 -26.00 -4.98
N GLU A 584 14.70 -26.70 -5.96
CA GLU A 584 14.68 -28.16 -6.06
C GLU A 584 15.75 -28.80 -5.15
N ASN A 585 16.79 -28.06 -4.80
CA ASN A 585 17.81 -28.47 -3.84
C ASN A 585 18.13 -27.30 -2.87
N PRO A 586 17.27 -27.02 -1.87
CA PRO A 586 17.34 -25.83 -1.01
C PRO A 586 18.41 -25.95 0.08
N THR A 587 19.58 -26.49 -0.26
CA THR A 587 20.77 -26.56 0.63
C THR A 587 21.20 -25.18 1.15
N MET A 588 20.69 -24.09 0.56
CA MET A 588 20.79 -22.69 1.01
C MET A 588 19.95 -22.34 2.25
N ASN A 589 18.75 -22.92 2.44
CA ASN A 589 17.66 -22.32 3.23
C ASN A 589 17.37 -22.97 4.59
N THR A 590 18.35 -23.57 5.27
CA THR A 590 18.02 -24.28 6.53
C THR A 590 18.78 -23.89 7.77
N GLY A 591 19.88 -23.12 7.70
CA GLY A 591 20.52 -22.52 8.90
C GLY A 591 20.71 -23.45 10.12
N VAL A 592 20.76 -24.78 9.95
CA VAL A 592 20.64 -25.73 11.06
C VAL A 592 21.98 -25.87 11.76
N GLN A 593 22.12 -25.27 12.94
CA GLN A 593 23.20 -25.55 13.89
C GLN A 593 22.98 -26.89 14.60
N ASP A 594 23.96 -27.78 14.42
CA ASP A 594 24.29 -28.94 15.25
C ASP A 594 25.82 -28.99 15.30
N GLU A 595 26.44 -29.39 16.42
CA GLU A 595 27.92 -29.40 16.58
C GLU A 595 28.66 -30.19 15.49
N LYS A 596 28.01 -31.20 14.89
CA LYS A 596 28.54 -31.97 13.75
C LYS A 596 28.64 -31.18 12.43
N LYS A 597 28.17 -29.93 12.33
CA LYS A 597 28.10 -29.14 11.08
C LYS A 597 29.01 -27.89 10.99
N SER A 598 29.78 -27.55 12.03
CA SER A 598 30.90 -26.59 11.89
C SER A 598 31.79 -27.00 10.70
N GLU A 599 32.11 -28.29 10.61
CA GLU A 599 32.82 -28.91 9.50
C GLU A 599 32.06 -28.83 8.16
N ARG A 600 30.73 -28.84 8.16
CA ARG A 600 29.90 -28.76 6.94
C ARG A 600 29.80 -27.34 6.37
N THR A 601 29.87 -26.31 7.23
CA THR A 601 29.94 -24.90 6.79
C THR A 601 31.31 -24.60 6.21
N LYS A 602 32.38 -25.03 6.89
CA LYS A 602 33.75 -25.01 6.35
C LYS A 602 33.86 -25.79 5.04
N ALA A 603 33.25 -26.98 4.95
CA ALA A 603 33.24 -27.77 3.71
C ALA A 603 32.49 -27.08 2.56
N ARG A 604 31.46 -26.29 2.87
CA ARG A 604 30.74 -25.48 1.87
C ARG A 604 31.57 -24.30 1.37
N GLU A 605 32.19 -23.56 2.29
CA GLU A 605 33.15 -22.51 1.93
C GLU A 605 34.28 -23.10 1.07
N ALA A 606 34.85 -24.23 1.50
CA ALA A 606 35.88 -24.94 0.75
C ALA A 606 35.41 -25.38 -0.64
N PHE A 607 34.17 -25.87 -0.78
CA PHE A 607 33.60 -26.27 -2.06
C PHE A 607 33.47 -25.11 -3.05
N PHE A 608 32.87 -23.98 -2.63
CA PHE A 608 32.76 -22.81 -3.49
C PHE A 608 34.14 -22.25 -3.87
N LEU A 609 35.08 -22.25 -2.93
CA LEU A 609 36.45 -21.81 -3.18
C LEU A 609 37.22 -22.78 -4.09
N GLU A 610 36.96 -24.09 -4.04
CA GLU A 610 37.55 -25.06 -4.95
C GLU A 610 37.04 -24.86 -6.37
N PHE A 611 35.73 -24.68 -6.55
CA PHE A 611 35.14 -24.33 -7.83
C PHE A 611 35.68 -22.99 -8.35
N ALA A 612 35.73 -21.96 -7.50
CA ALA A 612 36.27 -20.65 -7.84
C ALA A 612 37.76 -20.72 -8.28
N ARG A 613 38.58 -21.52 -7.60
CA ARG A 613 39.98 -21.75 -7.99
C ARG A 613 40.09 -22.47 -9.34
N ARG A 614 39.20 -23.43 -9.62
CA ARG A 614 39.18 -24.12 -10.90
C ARG A 614 38.84 -23.17 -12.05
N ILE A 615 37.74 -22.44 -11.95
CA ILE A 615 37.34 -21.49 -13.01
C ILE A 615 38.37 -20.38 -13.18
N ARG A 616 39.03 -19.91 -12.10
CA ARG A 616 40.07 -18.88 -12.16
C ARG A 616 41.24 -19.26 -13.07
N GLN A 617 41.50 -20.55 -13.30
CA GLN A 617 42.53 -21.00 -14.27
C GLN A 617 42.15 -20.64 -15.72
N ASP A 618 40.84 -20.61 -16.01
CA ASP A 618 40.30 -20.43 -17.36
C ASP A 618 39.74 -19.00 -17.60
N ILE A 619 39.39 -18.26 -16.53
CA ILE A 619 38.80 -16.90 -16.58
C ILE A 619 39.54 -15.91 -15.66
N SER A 620 40.87 -15.83 -15.78
CA SER A 620 41.74 -15.13 -14.82
C SER A 620 41.63 -13.59 -14.76
N GLN A 621 40.91 -12.96 -15.69
CA GLN A 621 40.87 -11.49 -15.82
C GLN A 621 39.70 -10.83 -15.08
N VAL A 622 38.71 -11.60 -14.61
CA VAL A 622 37.48 -11.07 -14.02
C VAL A 622 37.48 -11.28 -12.50
N PRO A 623 37.24 -10.22 -11.69
CA PRO A 623 37.04 -10.34 -10.25
C PRO A 623 35.98 -11.39 -9.88
N LEU A 624 36.35 -12.30 -8.97
CA LEU A 624 35.44 -13.32 -8.47
C LEU A 624 34.90 -12.93 -7.10
N MET A 625 33.58 -12.90 -6.98
CA MET A 625 32.87 -12.80 -5.72
C MET A 625 32.38 -14.17 -5.29
N VAL A 626 32.54 -14.52 -4.02
CA VAL A 626 31.97 -15.77 -3.47
C VAL A 626 31.01 -15.41 -2.35
N THR A 627 29.78 -15.94 -2.46
CA THR A 627 28.71 -15.70 -1.48
C THR A 627 28.18 -17.00 -0.91
N GLY A 628 28.18 -17.10 0.41
CA GLY A 628 27.49 -18.16 1.13
C GLY A 628 28.39 -19.00 2.03
N GLY A 629 28.21 -18.83 3.34
CA GLY A 629 28.89 -19.65 4.34
C GLY A 629 29.75 -18.84 5.30
N PHE A 630 30.33 -17.72 4.84
CA PHE A 630 31.25 -16.89 5.62
C PHE A 630 30.67 -16.41 6.95
N ARG A 631 31.32 -16.78 8.05
CA ARG A 631 30.91 -16.47 9.43
C ARG A 631 32.01 -15.88 10.30
N THR A 632 33.26 -15.84 9.86
CA THR A 632 34.37 -15.33 10.65
C THR A 632 35.25 -14.41 9.81
N ARG A 633 35.87 -13.40 10.45
CA ARG A 633 36.87 -12.55 9.81
C ARG A 633 38.00 -13.38 9.18
N SER A 634 38.55 -14.33 9.93
CA SER A 634 39.65 -15.19 9.47
C SER A 634 39.27 -16.06 8.26
N GLY A 635 38.03 -16.54 8.15
CA GLY A 635 37.56 -17.30 7.01
C GLY A 635 37.46 -16.45 5.74
N MET A 636 37.01 -15.19 5.88
CA MET A 636 36.98 -14.23 4.78
C MET A 636 38.38 -13.83 4.32
N GLU A 637 39.27 -13.53 5.29
CA GLU A 637 40.67 -13.21 5.01
C GLU A 637 41.39 -14.35 4.29
N ALA A 638 41.19 -15.60 4.75
CA ALA A 638 41.79 -16.78 4.12
C ALA A 638 41.28 -17.01 2.69
N ALA A 639 40.00 -16.74 2.42
CA ALA A 639 39.43 -16.87 1.08
C ALA A 639 40.10 -15.90 0.09
N VAL A 640 40.29 -14.65 0.50
CA VAL A 640 40.93 -13.60 -0.32
C VAL A 640 42.43 -13.86 -0.46
N SER A 641 43.13 -14.07 0.68
CA SER A 641 44.58 -14.30 0.71
C SER A 641 45.02 -15.57 -0.05
N SER A 642 44.16 -16.60 -0.11
CA SER A 642 44.43 -17.81 -0.91
C SER A 642 44.06 -17.68 -2.39
N GLN A 643 43.71 -16.47 -2.85
CA GLN A 643 43.23 -16.19 -4.20
C GLN A 643 42.02 -17.05 -4.60
N GLY A 644 41.21 -17.47 -3.62
CA GLY A 644 39.98 -18.20 -3.86
C GLY A 644 38.83 -17.29 -4.32
N CYS A 645 38.87 -16.02 -3.93
CA CYS A 645 38.02 -14.96 -4.45
C CYS A 645 38.68 -13.59 -4.26
N ASP A 646 38.15 -12.56 -4.91
CA ASP A 646 38.57 -11.16 -4.73
C ASP A 646 37.54 -10.37 -3.89
N MET A 647 36.30 -10.86 -3.84
CA MET A 647 35.21 -10.28 -3.07
C MET A 647 34.47 -11.35 -2.27
N VAL A 648 33.95 -10.97 -1.10
CA VAL A 648 33.15 -11.84 -0.23
C VAL A 648 31.77 -11.24 -0.06
N GLY A 649 30.72 -12.01 -0.39
CA GLY A 649 29.33 -11.60 -0.18
C GLY A 649 28.73 -12.09 1.12
N ILE A 650 28.03 -11.20 1.82
CA ILE A 650 27.37 -11.45 3.11
C ILE A 650 25.88 -11.09 3.01
N GLY A 651 25.01 -12.09 3.15
CA GLY A 651 23.55 -11.91 3.19
C GLY A 651 22.99 -11.81 4.61
N ARG A 652 22.47 -12.93 5.16
CA ARG A 652 21.77 -12.98 6.46
C ARG A 652 22.39 -12.19 7.63
N PRO A 653 23.72 -12.27 7.90
CA PRO A 653 24.31 -11.45 8.96
C PRO A 653 24.16 -9.93 8.76
N ALA A 654 24.15 -9.46 7.50
CA ALA A 654 23.95 -8.05 7.17
C ALA A 654 22.55 -7.55 7.54
N VAL A 655 21.54 -8.43 7.58
CA VAL A 655 20.19 -8.05 8.02
C VAL A 655 20.14 -7.82 9.53
N LEU A 656 20.88 -8.60 10.31
CA LEU A 656 20.89 -8.48 11.77
C LEU A 656 21.82 -7.38 12.27
N SER A 657 22.90 -7.14 11.54
CA SER A 657 23.87 -6.09 11.82
C SER A 657 24.21 -5.37 10.51
N PRO A 658 23.48 -4.30 10.16
CA PRO A 658 23.78 -3.53 8.95
C PRO A 658 25.16 -2.86 8.98
N THR A 659 25.69 -2.58 10.17
CA THR A 659 27.01 -1.96 10.41
C THR A 659 28.15 -2.96 10.56
N LEU A 660 27.90 -4.24 10.23
CA LEU A 660 28.83 -5.35 10.39
C LEU A 660 30.26 -5.10 9.86
N PRO A 661 30.48 -4.45 8.70
CA PRO A 661 31.82 -4.15 8.23
C PRO A 661 32.62 -3.31 9.23
N LYS A 662 32.03 -2.20 9.70
CA LYS A 662 32.66 -1.28 10.65
C LYS A 662 32.81 -1.87 12.04
N ASP A 663 31.77 -2.53 12.53
CA ASP A 663 31.68 -2.91 13.94
C ASP A 663 32.42 -4.22 14.23
N ILE A 664 32.46 -5.13 13.26
CA ILE A 664 32.98 -6.50 13.44
C ILE A 664 34.10 -6.82 12.46
N VAL A 665 33.90 -6.67 11.15
CA VAL A 665 34.85 -7.23 10.16
C VAL A 665 36.17 -6.46 10.17
N PHE A 666 36.14 -5.13 10.08
CA PHE A 666 37.33 -4.29 10.03
C PHE A 666 37.70 -3.68 11.38
N ASN A 667 36.98 -4.02 12.45
CA ASN A 667 37.25 -3.51 13.79
C ASN A 667 38.45 -4.22 14.45
N SER A 668 39.62 -3.60 14.40
CA SER A 668 40.84 -4.14 14.99
C SER A 668 40.80 -4.26 16.52
N SER A 669 39.85 -3.61 17.20
CA SER A 669 39.69 -3.76 18.67
C SER A 669 39.08 -5.10 19.06
N ILE A 670 38.46 -5.82 18.11
CA ILE A 670 37.91 -7.16 18.31
C ILE A 670 38.93 -8.18 17.80
N SER A 671 39.45 -9.02 18.69
CA SER A 671 40.32 -10.14 18.30
C SER A 671 39.57 -11.13 17.39
N ASP A 672 40.27 -11.77 16.46
CA ASP A 672 39.68 -12.64 15.43
C ASP A 672 38.77 -13.76 15.99
N GLN A 673 39.07 -14.28 17.18
CA GLN A 673 38.24 -15.27 17.87
C GLN A 673 36.82 -14.78 18.19
N TYR A 674 36.61 -13.47 18.32
CA TYR A 674 35.32 -12.84 18.64
C TYR A 674 34.69 -12.13 17.43
N ALA A 675 35.42 -12.00 16.31
CA ALA A 675 34.93 -11.40 15.07
C ALA A 675 34.04 -12.37 14.27
N VAL A 676 32.90 -12.73 14.86
CA VAL A 676 31.94 -13.72 14.33
C VAL A 676 30.65 -13.05 13.87
N LEU A 677 30.24 -13.36 12.65
CA LEU A 677 29.05 -12.84 11.99
C LEU A 677 27.86 -13.73 12.35
N ARG A 678 26.97 -13.23 13.22
CA ARG A 678 25.81 -14.01 13.70
C ARG A 678 24.69 -14.06 12.66
N ALA A 679 23.99 -15.18 12.62
CA ALA A 679 22.73 -15.35 11.91
C ALA A 679 21.79 -16.16 12.80
N ASP A 680 20.55 -15.70 12.95
CA ASP A 680 19.58 -16.34 13.83
C ASP A 680 18.95 -17.57 13.16
N LYS A 681 18.71 -18.59 13.98
CA LYS A 681 17.98 -19.80 13.58
C LYS A 681 16.50 -19.55 13.77
N ILE A 682 15.75 -19.57 12.67
CA ILE A 682 14.30 -19.41 12.72
C ILE A 682 13.65 -20.78 12.82
N GLU A 683 13.09 -21.08 13.99
CA GLU A 683 12.44 -22.35 14.24
C GLU A 683 11.13 -22.46 13.46
N THR A 684 11.05 -23.45 12.56
CA THR A 684 9.79 -23.76 11.87
C THR A 684 8.77 -24.28 12.90
N PRO A 685 7.52 -23.78 12.93
CA PRO A 685 6.48 -24.25 13.85
C PRO A 685 6.28 -25.77 13.80
N TRP A 686 5.99 -26.39 14.95
CA TRP A 686 5.92 -27.85 15.09
C TRP A 686 4.99 -28.53 14.06
N LEU A 687 3.82 -27.93 13.80
CA LEU A 687 2.85 -28.44 12.82
C LEU A 687 3.43 -28.54 11.41
N MET A 688 4.30 -27.59 11.03
CA MET A 688 4.95 -27.57 9.71
C MET A 688 6.12 -28.55 9.63
N ARG A 689 6.80 -28.87 10.74
CA ARG A 689 7.88 -29.88 10.77
C ARG A 689 7.40 -31.30 10.43
N GLN A 690 6.13 -31.63 10.70
CA GLN A 690 5.57 -32.94 10.36
C GLN A 690 5.43 -33.20 8.85
N THR A 691 5.47 -32.15 8.02
CA THR A 691 5.13 -32.26 6.58
C THR A 691 6.24 -32.86 5.70
N ARG A 692 7.47 -33.06 6.22
CA ARG A 692 8.68 -33.52 5.46
C ARG A 692 9.03 -32.71 4.18
N ILE A 693 8.37 -31.58 3.90
CA ILE A 693 8.61 -30.74 2.71
C ILE A 693 9.64 -29.65 3.06
N LYS A 694 10.85 -29.75 2.50
CA LYS A 694 11.96 -28.82 2.79
C LYS A 694 11.69 -27.37 2.36
N ALA A 695 10.92 -27.16 1.29
CA ALA A 695 10.60 -25.83 0.76
C ALA A 695 9.75 -24.96 1.72
N ILE A 696 8.96 -25.58 2.60
CA ILE A 696 8.11 -24.85 3.57
C ILE A 696 8.98 -24.18 4.65
N GLY A 697 10.05 -24.83 5.10
CA GLY A 697 10.98 -24.26 6.09
C GLY A 697 11.73 -23.03 5.57
N ALA A 698 12.10 -23.05 4.28
CA ALA A 698 12.74 -21.93 3.59
C ALA A 698 11.85 -20.66 3.56
N GLY A 699 10.55 -20.83 3.29
CA GLY A 699 9.62 -19.70 3.24
C GLY A 699 9.46 -18.98 4.59
N VAL A 700 9.50 -19.71 5.70
CA VAL A 700 9.41 -19.13 7.05
C VAL A 700 10.65 -18.31 7.41
N GLU A 701 11.85 -18.80 7.08
CA GLU A 701 13.11 -18.07 7.31
C GLU A 701 13.14 -16.77 6.49
N ASN A 702 12.82 -16.84 5.19
CA ASN A 702 12.77 -15.67 4.31
C ASN A 702 11.77 -14.60 4.80
N THR A 703 10.57 -15.03 5.23
CA THR A 703 9.56 -14.12 5.79
C THR A 703 10.07 -13.41 7.04
N TRP A 704 10.76 -14.14 7.93
CA TRP A 704 11.29 -13.54 9.15
C TRP A 704 12.37 -12.50 8.85
N TYR A 705 13.34 -12.81 7.97
CA TYR A 705 14.37 -11.84 7.59
C TYR A 705 13.77 -10.62 6.87
N SER A 706 12.77 -10.82 6.01
CA SER A 706 12.04 -9.70 5.36
C SER A 706 11.38 -8.79 6.40
N ASN A 707 10.78 -9.35 7.45
CA ASN A 707 10.24 -8.57 8.56
C ASN A 707 11.32 -7.81 9.36
N GLN A 708 12.53 -8.35 9.50
CA GLN A 708 13.63 -7.63 10.14
C GLN A 708 14.09 -6.43 9.29
N ILE A 709 14.14 -6.59 7.95
CA ILE A 709 14.43 -5.49 7.02
C ILE A 709 13.37 -4.38 7.18
N GLY A 710 12.08 -4.74 7.23
CA GLY A 710 10.99 -3.78 7.45
C GLY A 710 11.10 -3.00 8.77
N LYS A 711 11.70 -3.59 9.82
CA LYS A 711 11.92 -2.89 11.10
C LYS A 711 13.03 -1.84 11.03
N MET A 712 13.96 -1.93 10.09
CA MET A 712 15.02 -0.91 9.93
C MET A 712 14.42 0.48 9.68
N HIS A 713 13.30 0.54 8.96
CA HIS A 713 12.54 1.78 8.75
C HIS A 713 11.99 2.36 10.07
N GLN A 714 11.40 1.53 10.93
CA GLN A 714 10.81 1.96 12.20
C GLN A 714 11.83 2.54 13.18
N VAL A 715 13.09 2.07 13.12
CA VAL A 715 14.18 2.59 13.96
C VAL A 715 14.57 4.00 13.51
N GLN A 716 14.62 4.27 12.20
CA GLN A 716 14.95 5.61 11.70
C GLN A 716 13.86 6.64 11.99
N GLN A 717 12.58 6.26 11.93
CA GLN A 717 11.48 7.18 12.28
C GLN A 717 11.47 7.61 13.76
N LYS A 718 12.10 6.85 14.67
CA LYS A 718 12.21 7.21 16.09
C LYS A 718 13.41 8.12 16.41
N VAL A 719 14.32 8.32 15.46
CA VAL A 719 15.52 9.14 15.62
C VAL A 719 15.33 10.53 14.99
N ARG A 720 14.26 10.73 14.20
CA ARG A 720 13.74 12.04 13.79
C ARG A 720 12.67 12.49 14.78
#